data_AF-A0A1B6M973-F1
#
_entry.id   AF-A0A1B6M973-F1
#
_cell.length_a   1.000
_cell.length_b   1.000
_cell.length_c   1.000
_cell.angle_alpha   90.00
_cell.angle_beta   90.00
_cell.angle_gamma   90.00
#
_symmetry.space_group_name_H-M   'P 1'
#
loop_
_entity.id
_entity.type
_entity.pdbx_description
1 polymer ?
#
loop_
_entity_poly.entity_id
_entity_poly.type
_entity_poly.pdbx_seq_one_letter_code
_entity_poly.pdbx_strand_id
1 'polypeptide(L)'
;MANTELGALVIAKLSPGPGEHVTATHEASLMQGWVRTSRILALIEKDGNYALIVFLSSQTPPIAYSELTVERVLPINSDFKCDIDTESRHQDGTDVYITSRKLKLLFEMIPGTKTSYFINEVLRAIDLLIKKRIGAQDFSWLNKYNPATPGVDENAEDALTDPLLLDSPEMAVPRQSIAKGHTPIAARESVIRYQMAMKEDDYTYTQTLRVFIGTWNVNGQPPTVSLVDWLASDPEPPDIYVVGFQELDLSKEAFLFNDTPREEEWKQAVVAALHTKAQYHKVALVRLVGMMLLVFVEKHHMAFVRSVTTETVGTGIMGKMGNKGGVSVRMELHNTSICFVNSHLAAHVEEFERRNQDFHDICSRTSFTMFLPPKGIKDHDQVYWLGDLNYRITELDPRVVKEFVDQRNYRPVLEYDQLRQQHRQKTVFAGYTEGEITFRPTYKYDPGSDEWDSSEKNRAPAWCDRVLWRGEGIKQLMYRSHPQLRISDHKPVSAVFMSDVRVIDAVKYRKIHEDVMKKLDKLENEFLPQVMVDNTEVIFDTLRFLEAQTKELIIANTGQVPVQFEFIKKLDDPNYCKEWLNIEPYTGFIMPGEKCDIRLEVYVDKKSACKMNSGQDKLYDILVLHLDGGKDIFITVTGSYERSCFGSSIEALVHMNVPVSEIPAGKIIELENCRGDAGPPYMVPKEVWYLVDHLYRHALKIQHLFENPGLHNELIQIRNWLDTSPNEPLRILHHKLV
;
A
#
# COMPACT_ATOMS: atom_id res chain seq x y z
N MET A 1 -2.02 1.74 26.12
CA MET A 1 -1.40 0.40 25.96
C MET A 1 -0.38 0.46 24.82
N ALA A 2 0.76 1.09 25.06
CA ALA A 2 1.94 1.05 24.16
C ALA A 2 2.83 -0.18 24.46
N ASN A 3 2.21 -1.30 24.86
CA ASN A 3 2.91 -2.53 25.29
C ASN A 3 3.25 -3.42 24.08
N THR A 4 3.94 -2.84 23.11
CA THR A 4 4.69 -3.57 22.08
C THR A 4 6.16 -3.23 22.27
N GLU A 5 7.07 -4.19 22.05
CA GLU A 5 8.52 -3.93 22.10
C GLU A 5 8.91 -2.68 21.29
N LEU A 6 8.26 -2.49 20.14
CA LEU A 6 8.40 -1.31 19.29
C LEU A 6 8.08 0.02 19.99
N GLY A 7 7.03 0.06 20.81
CA GLY A 7 6.64 1.27 21.55
C GLY A 7 7.71 1.69 22.56
N ALA A 8 8.31 0.71 23.25
CA ALA A 8 9.40 0.97 24.20
C ALA A 8 10.65 1.53 23.49
N LEU A 9 10.99 1.00 22.32
CA LEU A 9 12.11 1.50 21.51
C LEU A 9 11.89 2.93 21.02
N VAL A 10 10.68 3.25 20.53
CA VAL A 10 10.34 4.61 20.09
C VAL A 10 10.36 5.60 21.26
N ILE A 11 9.83 5.22 22.42
CA ILE A 11 9.87 6.07 23.63
C ILE A 11 11.31 6.31 24.06
N ALA A 12 12.15 5.26 24.07
CA ALA A 12 13.56 5.41 24.39
C ALA A 12 14.29 6.34 23.38
N LYS A 13 13.97 6.23 22.07
CA LYS A 13 14.57 7.09 21.04
C LYS A 13 14.15 8.55 21.18
N LEU A 14 12.87 8.81 21.37
CA LEU A 14 12.34 10.17 21.44
C LEU A 14 12.67 10.85 22.76
N SER A 15 12.80 10.08 23.85
CA SER A 15 12.91 10.62 25.21
C SER A 15 11.89 11.75 25.45
N PRO A 16 10.57 11.44 25.40
CA PRO A 16 9.52 12.45 25.43
C PRO A 16 9.66 13.39 26.63
N GLY A 17 9.44 14.69 26.39
CA GLY A 17 9.50 15.70 27.44
C GLY A 17 8.31 15.60 28.42
N PRO A 18 8.30 16.42 29.47
CA PRO A 18 7.12 16.52 30.35
C PRO A 18 5.85 16.83 29.53
N GLY A 19 4.81 16.02 29.72
CA GLY A 19 3.52 16.15 29.02
C GLY A 19 3.49 15.56 27.60
N GLU A 20 4.55 14.89 27.14
CA GLU A 20 4.61 14.25 25.83
C GLU A 20 4.42 12.73 25.93
N HIS A 21 3.53 12.19 25.10
CA HIS A 21 3.14 10.79 25.14
C HIS A 21 3.13 10.17 23.75
N VAL A 22 3.83 9.05 23.57
CA VAL A 22 3.70 8.23 22.37
C VAL A 22 2.42 7.42 22.50
N THR A 23 1.42 7.72 21.66
CA THR A 23 0.06 7.15 21.78
C THR A 23 -0.10 5.87 20.97
N ALA A 24 0.54 5.80 19.80
CA ALA A 24 0.50 4.63 18.93
C ALA A 24 1.81 4.48 18.16
N THR A 25 2.21 3.24 17.89
CA THR A 25 3.33 2.91 17.00
C THR A 25 2.95 1.80 16.03
N HIS A 26 3.49 1.84 14.81
CA HIS A 26 3.24 0.81 13.82
C HIS A 26 4.38 0.69 12.82
N GLU A 27 4.62 -0.52 12.35
CA GLU A 27 5.51 -0.76 11.21
C GLU A 27 4.70 -0.59 9.93
N ALA A 28 5.14 0.32 9.08
CA ALA A 28 4.52 0.58 7.81
C ALA A 28 5.58 0.60 6.74
N SER A 29 5.17 0.33 5.51
CA SER A 29 6.06 0.44 4.38
C SER A 29 5.75 1.70 3.61
N LEU A 30 6.66 2.68 3.66
CA LEU A 30 6.53 3.89 2.86
C LEU A 30 6.81 3.56 1.40
N MET A 31 5.81 3.80 0.56
CA MET A 31 5.87 3.68 -0.89
C MET A 31 6.35 4.99 -1.48
N GLN A 32 7.54 4.96 -2.08
CA GLN A 32 8.11 6.06 -2.86
C GLN A 32 8.45 5.52 -4.24
N GLY A 33 7.59 5.80 -5.22
CA GLY A 33 7.63 5.04 -6.46
C GLY A 33 7.51 3.55 -6.15
N TRP A 34 8.44 2.72 -6.64
CA TRP A 34 8.46 1.26 -6.48
C TRP A 34 9.14 0.75 -5.21
N VAL A 35 9.73 1.63 -4.39
CA VAL A 35 10.42 1.17 -3.19
C VAL A 35 9.48 1.15 -2.03
N ARG A 36 9.24 -0.07 -1.58
CA ARG A 36 8.69 -0.38 -0.28
C ARG A 36 9.82 -0.25 0.73
N THR A 37 9.87 0.86 1.45
CA THR A 37 10.86 1.04 2.52
C THR A 37 10.19 0.92 3.88
N SER A 38 10.74 0.07 4.75
CA SER A 38 10.24 -0.06 6.12
C SER A 38 10.39 1.28 6.85
N ARG A 39 9.32 1.68 7.52
CA ARG A 39 9.25 2.83 8.41
C ARG A 39 8.56 2.42 9.69
N ILE A 40 8.97 3.07 10.76
CA ILE A 40 8.23 2.99 12.00
C ILE A 40 7.50 4.31 12.12
N LEU A 41 6.19 4.21 12.24
CA LEU A 41 5.31 5.34 12.44
C LEU A 41 5.02 5.46 13.92
N ALA A 42 5.20 6.65 14.48
CA ALA A 42 4.81 6.95 15.84
C ALA A 42 3.91 8.16 15.89
N LEU A 43 2.76 8.00 16.52
CA LEU A 43 1.90 9.11 16.87
C LEU A 43 2.31 9.62 18.25
N ILE A 44 2.69 10.89 18.32
CA ILE A 44 3.04 11.57 19.56
C ILE A 44 2.00 12.64 19.87
N GLU A 45 1.70 12.79 21.16
CA GLU A 45 0.74 13.73 21.70
C GLU A 45 1.42 14.63 22.73
N LYS A 46 1.09 15.91 22.72
CA LYS A 46 1.47 16.87 23.75
C LYS A 46 0.38 17.90 23.96
N ASP A 47 -0.13 18.02 25.17
CA ASP A 47 -1.15 19.00 25.54
C ASP A 47 -2.36 19.01 24.57
N GLY A 48 -2.73 17.84 24.05
CA GLY A 48 -3.78 17.62 23.05
C GLY A 48 -3.45 18.07 21.62
N ASN A 49 -2.18 18.29 21.28
CA ASN A 49 -1.70 18.48 19.92
C ASN A 49 -0.97 17.20 19.48
N TYR A 50 -1.17 16.77 18.24
CA TYR A 50 -0.62 15.51 17.75
C TYR A 50 0.35 15.73 16.59
N ALA A 51 1.34 14.86 16.49
CA ALA A 51 2.22 14.77 15.33
C ALA A 51 2.50 13.32 14.98
N LEU A 52 2.61 13.04 13.69
CA LEU A 52 3.08 11.77 13.19
C LEU A 52 4.59 11.87 12.91
N ILE A 53 5.37 11.09 13.64
CA ILE A 53 6.81 10.95 13.43
C ILE A 53 7.06 9.69 12.61
N VAL A 54 7.79 9.85 11.51
CA VAL A 54 8.21 8.78 10.63
C VAL A 54 9.68 8.49 10.92
N PHE A 55 9.99 7.26 11.28
CA PHE A 55 11.35 6.79 11.55
C PHE A 55 11.87 5.91 10.44
N LEU A 56 13.11 6.18 10.04
CA LEU A 56 13.98 5.22 9.40
C LEU A 56 14.49 4.22 10.46
N SER A 57 14.53 2.94 10.10
CA SER A 57 15.17 1.92 10.91
C SER A 57 16.35 1.33 10.14
N SER A 58 17.53 1.27 10.76
CA SER A 58 18.70 0.62 10.14
C SER A 58 18.57 -0.91 10.09
N GLN A 59 17.64 -1.49 10.86
CA GLN A 59 17.31 -2.91 10.87
C GLN A 59 15.78 -3.10 10.99
N THR A 60 15.22 -4.14 10.36
CA THR A 60 13.78 -4.45 10.46
C THR A 60 13.62 -5.93 10.83
N PRO A 61 13.01 -6.28 11.99
CA PRO A 61 12.51 -5.38 13.03
C PRO A 61 13.65 -4.71 13.83
N PRO A 62 13.44 -3.51 14.41
CA PRO A 62 14.43 -2.88 15.27
C PRO A 62 14.56 -3.65 16.59
N ILE A 63 15.80 -3.79 17.08
CA ILE A 63 16.10 -4.42 18.37
C ILE A 63 16.62 -3.40 19.39
N ALA A 64 17.10 -2.24 18.93
CA ALA A 64 17.60 -1.17 19.78
C ALA A 64 17.10 0.21 19.34
N TYR A 65 16.89 1.13 20.29
CA TYR A 65 16.40 2.47 19.97
C TYR A 65 17.42 3.27 19.14
N SER A 66 18.72 2.95 19.22
CA SER A 66 19.78 3.58 18.43
C SER A 66 19.62 3.38 16.93
N GLU A 67 18.87 2.35 16.51
CA GLU A 67 18.62 2.01 15.10
C GLU A 67 17.54 2.88 14.47
N LEU A 68 16.75 3.57 15.30
CA LEU A 68 15.70 4.48 14.85
C LEU A 68 16.29 5.86 14.57
N THR A 69 16.01 6.42 13.41
CA THR A 69 16.35 7.81 13.07
C THR A 69 15.09 8.53 12.63
N VAL A 70 14.82 9.72 13.19
CA VAL A 70 13.65 10.52 12.76
C VAL A 70 13.88 11.00 11.33
N GLU A 71 13.04 10.52 10.42
CA GLU A 71 13.06 10.93 9.01
C GLU A 71 12.18 12.15 8.79
N ARG A 72 10.96 12.13 9.34
CA ARG A 72 9.98 13.21 9.16
C ARG A 72 9.18 13.42 10.42
N VAL A 73 8.80 14.67 10.63
CA VAL A 73 7.85 15.08 11.66
C VAL A 73 6.69 15.79 10.96
N LEU A 74 5.52 15.17 10.97
CA LEU A 74 4.32 15.66 10.30
C LEU A 74 3.33 16.14 11.38
N PRO A 75 3.24 17.45 11.63
CA PRO A 75 2.25 17.98 12.56
C PRO A 75 0.85 17.68 12.01
N ILE A 76 -0.03 17.15 12.87
CA ILE A 76 -1.44 16.96 12.52
C ILE A 76 -2.11 18.32 12.70
N ASN A 77 -2.10 19.12 11.64
CA ASN A 77 -2.69 20.45 11.57
C ASN A 77 -3.82 20.46 10.52
N SER A 78 -4.32 21.65 10.15
CA SER A 78 -5.40 21.80 9.15
C SER A 78 -5.10 21.18 7.79
N ASP A 79 -3.81 21.00 7.46
CA ASP A 79 -3.35 20.52 6.16
C ASP A 79 -3.06 19.01 6.17
N PHE A 80 -3.28 18.33 7.29
CA PHE A 80 -3.03 16.89 7.44
C PHE A 80 -4.30 16.09 7.11
N LYS A 81 -4.23 15.21 6.11
CA LYS A 81 -5.29 14.26 5.71
C LYS A 81 -4.75 12.83 5.73
N CYS A 82 -5.62 11.88 6.07
CA CYS A 82 -5.32 10.45 6.08
C CYS A 82 -6.46 9.71 5.37
N ASP A 83 -6.20 9.25 4.15
CA ASP A 83 -7.16 8.53 3.30
C ASP A 83 -6.75 7.07 3.19
N ILE A 84 -7.71 6.15 3.19
CA ILE A 84 -7.43 4.71 3.23
C ILE A 84 -8.22 4.04 2.12
N ASP A 85 -7.50 3.27 1.31
CA ASP A 85 -8.06 2.62 0.13
C ASP A 85 -8.47 1.18 0.45
N THR A 86 -9.73 0.87 0.13
CA THR A 86 -10.40 -0.39 0.45
C THR A 86 -10.84 -1.15 -0.79
N GLU A 87 -10.65 -0.59 -2.00
CA GLU A 87 -11.09 -1.22 -3.25
C GLU A 87 -10.11 -2.30 -3.73
N SER A 88 -8.91 -2.38 -3.16
CA SER A 88 -7.91 -3.38 -3.54
C SER A 88 -8.29 -4.77 -3.03
N ARG A 89 -8.63 -5.68 -3.94
CA ARG A 89 -8.90 -7.10 -3.67
C ARG A 89 -7.66 -7.93 -3.29
N HIS A 90 -6.54 -7.31 -2.92
CA HIS A 90 -5.32 -8.03 -2.56
C HIS A 90 -5.38 -8.49 -1.10
N GLN A 91 -4.97 -9.74 -0.86
CA GLN A 91 -5.01 -10.38 0.46
C GLN A 91 -3.86 -9.93 1.40
N ASP A 92 -2.94 -9.06 0.95
CA ASP A 92 -1.64 -8.88 1.61
C ASP A 92 -1.39 -7.51 2.29
N GLY A 93 -2.22 -6.48 2.06
CA GLY A 93 -1.92 -5.09 2.44
C GLY A 93 -3.13 -4.16 2.66
N THR A 94 -2.99 -3.14 3.50
CA THR A 94 -3.89 -1.96 3.62
C THR A 94 -3.11 -0.72 3.18
N ASP A 95 -3.60 -0.03 2.14
CA ASP A 95 -2.98 1.15 1.58
C ASP A 95 -3.50 2.44 2.26
N VAL A 96 -2.60 3.21 2.86
CA VAL A 96 -2.88 4.42 3.63
C VAL A 96 -2.17 5.62 3.02
N TYR A 97 -2.92 6.56 2.46
CA TYR A 97 -2.43 7.83 1.96
C TYR A 97 -2.39 8.89 3.07
N ILE A 98 -1.24 9.47 3.33
CA ILE A 98 -1.04 10.57 4.27
C ILE A 98 -0.65 11.81 3.48
N THR A 99 -1.51 12.84 3.53
CA THR A 99 -1.23 14.15 2.94
C THR A 99 -0.92 15.15 4.05
N SER A 100 0.16 15.92 3.92
CA SER A 100 0.48 17.02 4.83
C SER A 100 1.10 18.17 4.04
N ARG A 101 0.46 19.35 4.07
CA ARG A 101 0.85 20.51 3.23
C ARG A 101 0.87 20.12 1.73
N LYS A 102 2.03 20.15 1.08
CA LYS A 102 2.25 19.74 -0.32
C LYS A 102 2.78 18.31 -0.48
N LEU A 103 2.93 17.57 0.62
CA LEU A 103 3.51 16.24 0.62
C LEU A 103 2.40 15.19 0.68
N LYS A 104 2.36 14.26 -0.28
CA LYS A 104 1.45 13.10 -0.28
C LYS A 104 2.29 11.81 -0.25
N LEU A 105 2.17 11.08 0.85
CA LEU A 105 2.88 9.83 1.15
C LEU A 105 1.90 8.67 1.08
N LEU A 106 2.33 7.52 0.56
CA LEU A 106 1.56 6.28 0.60
C LEU A 106 2.28 5.29 1.51
N PHE A 107 1.57 4.75 2.50
CA PHE A 107 2.05 3.71 3.39
C PHE A 107 1.25 2.44 3.17
N GLU A 108 1.94 1.34 2.89
CA GLU A 108 1.36 0.00 2.87
C GLU A 108 1.56 -0.63 4.25
N MET A 109 0.48 -1.09 4.89
CA MET A 109 0.50 -1.72 6.20
C MET A 109 -0.06 -3.14 6.11
N ILE A 110 0.53 -4.09 6.83
CA ILE A 110 0.01 -5.48 6.86
C ILE A 110 -1.36 -5.46 7.54
N PRO A 111 -2.43 -6.04 6.98
CA PRO A 111 -3.76 -6.03 7.60
C PRO A 111 -3.74 -6.75 8.96
N GLY A 112 -4.37 -6.15 9.97
CA GLY A 112 -4.45 -6.75 11.29
C GLY A 112 -4.93 -5.79 12.38
N THR A 113 -5.11 -6.32 13.60
CA THR A 113 -5.62 -5.54 14.74
C THR A 113 -4.71 -4.37 15.12
N LYS A 114 -3.39 -4.54 15.00
CA LYS A 114 -2.40 -3.47 15.23
C LYS A 114 -2.54 -2.33 14.22
N THR A 115 -2.79 -2.67 12.96
CA THR A 115 -2.93 -1.72 11.85
C THR A 115 -4.19 -0.90 12.01
N SER A 116 -5.32 -1.57 12.26
CA SER A 116 -6.58 -0.91 12.58
C SER A 116 -6.47 -0.02 13.81
N TYR A 117 -5.78 -0.46 14.87
CA TYR A 117 -5.55 0.35 16.06
C TYR A 117 -4.75 1.62 15.76
N PHE A 118 -3.61 1.48 15.06
CA PHE A 118 -2.76 2.62 14.72
C PHE A 118 -3.50 3.65 13.85
N ILE A 119 -4.14 3.17 12.79
CA ILE A 119 -4.95 3.99 11.90
C ILE A 119 -6.05 4.72 12.68
N ASN A 120 -6.77 4.03 13.56
CA ASN A 120 -7.82 4.63 14.39
C ASN A 120 -7.26 5.72 15.31
N GLU A 121 -6.07 5.53 15.87
CA GLU A 121 -5.42 6.54 16.70
C GLU A 121 -5.01 7.79 15.89
N VAL A 122 -4.51 7.62 14.66
CA VAL A 122 -4.23 8.75 13.75
C VAL A 122 -5.53 9.49 13.39
N LEU A 123 -6.59 8.77 13.03
CA LEU A 123 -7.90 9.36 12.73
C LEU A 123 -8.54 10.04 13.96
N ARG A 124 -8.31 9.50 15.16
CA ARG A 124 -8.71 10.10 16.44
C ARG A 124 -7.96 11.40 16.71
N ALA A 125 -6.65 11.44 16.42
CA ALA A 125 -5.86 12.67 16.54
C ALA A 125 -6.35 13.77 15.60
N ILE A 126 -6.65 13.43 14.34
CA ILE A 126 -7.29 14.34 13.38
C ILE A 126 -8.66 14.81 13.89
N ASP A 127 -9.44 13.92 14.53
CA ASP A 127 -10.72 14.29 15.13
C ASP A 127 -10.60 15.31 16.26
N LEU A 128 -9.63 15.08 17.16
CA LEU A 128 -9.38 15.96 18.29
C LEU A 128 -8.89 17.33 17.84
N LEU A 129 -8.09 17.38 16.77
CA LEU A 129 -7.71 18.63 16.12
C LEU A 129 -8.92 19.44 15.70
N ILE A 130 -9.88 18.80 15.02
CA ILE A 130 -11.10 19.46 14.53
C ILE A 130 -11.95 19.96 15.71
N LYS A 131 -11.97 19.23 16.83
CA LYS A 131 -12.72 19.60 18.05
C LYS A 131 -12.07 20.73 18.86
N LYS A 132 -10.75 20.90 18.79
CA LYS A 132 -10.00 21.94 19.53
C LYS A 132 -10.20 23.29 18.82
N ARG A 133 -11.03 24.18 19.40
CA ARG A 133 -11.24 25.54 18.86
C ARG A 133 -9.90 26.26 18.70
N ILE A 134 -9.70 26.86 17.52
CA ILE A 134 -8.58 27.73 17.09
C ILE A 134 -7.94 28.50 18.26
N GLY A 135 -7.02 27.86 18.95
CA GLY A 135 -5.88 28.51 19.60
C GLY A 135 -4.68 28.35 18.66
N ALA A 136 -3.68 29.22 18.78
CA ALA A 136 -2.41 29.00 18.08
C ALA A 136 -1.90 27.59 18.45
N GLN A 137 -1.89 26.68 17.47
CA GLN A 137 -1.34 25.36 17.68
C GLN A 137 0.16 25.53 17.78
N ASP A 138 0.65 25.44 19.00
CA ASP A 138 2.08 25.49 19.25
C ASP A 138 2.68 24.12 18.95
N PHE A 139 3.37 24.05 17.82
CA PHE A 139 4.18 22.90 17.42
C PHE A 139 5.67 23.15 17.64
N SER A 140 6.07 24.21 18.35
CA SER A 140 7.48 24.53 18.65
C SER A 140 8.20 23.39 19.39
N TRP A 141 7.46 22.62 20.19
CA TRP A 141 7.95 21.43 20.88
C TRP A 141 8.38 20.29 19.93
N LEU A 142 7.96 20.32 18.66
CA LEU A 142 8.42 19.37 17.64
C LEU A 142 9.83 19.70 17.13
N ASN A 143 10.34 20.92 17.35
CA ASN A 143 11.65 21.34 16.84
C ASN A 143 12.79 20.44 17.34
N LYS A 144 12.66 19.85 18.53
CA LYS A 144 13.65 18.88 19.06
C LYS A 144 13.65 17.54 18.34
N TYR A 145 12.59 17.23 17.59
CA TYR A 145 12.46 16.03 16.78
C TYR A 145 12.78 16.29 15.31
N ASN A 146 12.88 17.55 14.89
CA ASN A 146 13.33 17.86 13.54
C ASN A 146 14.80 17.46 13.40
N PRO A 147 15.17 16.74 12.32
CA PRO A 147 16.56 16.45 12.04
C PRO A 147 17.31 17.78 11.89
N ALA A 148 18.30 18.01 12.74
CA ALA A 148 19.11 19.23 12.72
C ALA A 148 19.75 19.41 11.34
N THR A 149 19.46 20.53 10.68
CA THR A 149 20.33 21.06 9.64
C THR A 149 21.64 21.46 10.31
N PRO A 150 22.81 20.93 9.93
CA PRO A 150 24.08 21.47 10.41
C PRO A 150 24.17 22.93 9.97
N GLY A 151 24.59 23.81 10.88
CA GLY A 151 24.53 25.26 10.72
C GLY A 151 25.17 25.75 9.43
N VAL A 152 24.47 26.66 8.75
CA VAL A 152 25.05 27.56 7.74
C VAL A 152 25.18 28.91 8.42
N ASP A 153 26.41 29.25 8.78
CA ASP A 153 26.82 30.63 9.01
C ASP A 153 26.61 31.42 7.72
N GLU A 154 25.92 32.55 7.83
CA GLU A 154 25.92 33.58 6.81
C GLU A 154 27.35 34.14 6.70
N ASN A 155 28.00 33.90 5.54
CA ASN A 155 29.25 34.49 5.02
C ASN A 155 30.41 33.49 4.81
N ALA A 156 30.41 32.83 3.65
CA ALA A 156 31.64 32.46 2.93
C ALA A 156 31.29 32.12 1.46
N GLU A 157 31.54 33.08 0.56
CA GLU A 157 31.65 32.81 -0.87
C GLU A 157 32.97 32.07 -1.18
N ASP A 158 32.91 31.23 -2.21
CA ASP A 158 33.99 30.52 -2.92
C ASP A 158 34.78 29.41 -2.23
N ALA A 159 34.47 28.15 -2.57
CA ALA A 159 35.27 27.38 -3.55
C ALA A 159 34.86 25.88 -3.62
N LEU A 160 34.83 25.35 -4.86
CA LEU A 160 34.91 23.93 -5.29
C LEU A 160 33.60 23.10 -5.40
N THR A 161 32.90 23.36 -6.50
CA THR A 161 32.39 22.39 -7.52
C THR A 161 32.24 20.89 -7.16
N ASP A 162 30.98 20.42 -7.12
CA ASP A 162 30.56 19.14 -7.73
C ASP A 162 29.08 19.27 -8.21
N PRO A 163 28.77 19.20 -9.52
CA PRO A 163 27.49 19.66 -10.06
C PRO A 163 26.51 18.51 -10.35
N LEU A 164 25.99 17.83 -9.34
CA LEU A 164 24.84 16.92 -9.51
C LEU A 164 24.08 16.81 -8.20
N LEU A 165 23.13 17.71 -7.94
CA LEU A 165 21.92 17.52 -7.11
C LEU A 165 21.36 18.89 -6.72
N LEU A 166 20.45 19.44 -7.53
CA LEU A 166 19.23 20.14 -7.10
C LEU A 166 18.61 20.79 -8.34
N ASP A 167 17.51 20.21 -8.84
CA ASP A 167 16.28 20.95 -9.15
C ASP A 167 15.22 20.03 -9.77
N SER A 168 14.15 19.77 -9.00
CA SER A 168 12.74 19.50 -9.40
C SER A 168 12.09 18.43 -8.50
N PRO A 169 10.82 18.61 -8.06
CA PRO A 169 10.05 17.58 -7.34
C PRO A 169 9.57 16.42 -8.25
N GLU A 170 10.02 16.37 -9.50
CA GLU A 170 9.72 15.26 -10.40
C GLU A 170 10.72 14.11 -10.16
N MET A 171 10.20 13.05 -9.53
CA MET A 171 10.78 11.71 -9.49
C MET A 171 12.13 11.52 -8.81
N ALA A 172 12.07 11.21 -7.50
CA ALA A 172 12.95 10.20 -6.95
C ALA A 172 12.22 8.85 -7.05
N VAL A 173 12.39 8.14 -8.17
CA VAL A 173 12.17 6.68 -8.20
C VAL A 173 13.39 6.07 -7.50
N PRO A 174 13.27 5.50 -6.30
CA PRO A 174 14.42 4.94 -5.65
C PRO A 174 14.76 3.61 -6.37
N ARG A 175 15.96 3.55 -6.93
CA ARG A 175 16.42 2.48 -7.84
C ARG A 175 16.56 1.12 -7.15
N GLN A 176 16.43 1.05 -5.83
CA GLN A 176 16.84 -0.10 -5.00
C GLN A 176 15.92 -1.33 -5.09
N SER A 177 14.60 -1.18 -5.28
CA SER A 177 13.71 -2.34 -5.41
C SER A 177 13.77 -2.95 -6.81
N ILE A 178 13.87 -2.08 -7.83
CA ILE A 178 14.08 -2.52 -9.21
C ILE A 178 15.49 -3.12 -9.37
N ALA A 179 16.48 -2.63 -8.61
CA ALA A 179 17.83 -3.17 -8.56
C ALA A 179 17.96 -4.61 -8.03
N LYS A 180 16.89 -5.21 -7.51
CA LYS A 180 16.86 -6.62 -7.09
C LYS A 180 16.17 -7.54 -8.10
N GLY A 181 15.75 -7.03 -9.27
CA GLY A 181 15.15 -7.84 -10.35
C GLY A 181 13.78 -8.45 -10.05
N HIS A 182 13.19 -8.17 -8.88
CA HIS A 182 11.92 -8.73 -8.43
C HIS A 182 10.90 -7.62 -8.17
N THR A 183 9.93 -7.45 -9.07
CA THR A 183 8.73 -6.64 -8.77
C THR A 183 7.54 -7.58 -8.59
N PRO A 184 7.10 -7.88 -7.35
CA PRO A 184 5.84 -8.59 -7.12
C PRO A 184 4.68 -7.87 -7.80
N ILE A 185 3.71 -8.61 -8.37
CA ILE A 185 2.52 -8.02 -9.03
C ILE A 185 1.77 -7.04 -8.11
N ALA A 186 1.71 -7.33 -6.80
CA ALA A 186 1.11 -6.45 -5.80
C ALA A 186 1.88 -5.13 -5.59
N ALA A 187 3.22 -5.18 -5.64
CA ALA A 187 4.06 -3.98 -5.63
C ALA A 187 3.93 -3.20 -6.94
N ARG A 188 3.50 -3.84 -8.04
CA ARG A 188 3.30 -3.16 -9.31
C ARG A 188 2.03 -2.30 -9.31
N GLU A 189 0.92 -2.87 -8.89
CA GLU A 189 -0.39 -2.20 -8.89
C GLU A 189 -0.47 -1.04 -7.90
N SER A 190 0.09 -1.20 -6.70
CA SER A 190 0.14 -0.15 -5.66
C SER A 190 0.83 1.13 -6.14
N VAL A 191 1.85 1.00 -6.97
CA VAL A 191 2.64 2.14 -7.45
C VAL A 191 1.97 2.82 -8.63
N ILE A 192 1.34 2.05 -9.52
CA ILE A 192 0.45 2.62 -10.54
C ILE A 192 -0.62 3.45 -9.81
N ARG A 193 -1.25 2.90 -8.77
CA ARG A 193 -2.26 3.62 -7.99
C ARG A 193 -1.72 4.90 -7.36
N TYR A 194 -0.54 4.85 -6.74
CA TYR A 194 0.12 6.03 -6.20
C TYR A 194 0.34 7.11 -7.26
N GLN A 195 0.91 6.73 -8.41
CA GLN A 195 1.20 7.66 -9.50
C GLN A 195 -0.08 8.26 -10.09
N MET A 196 -1.15 7.46 -10.23
CA MET A 196 -2.46 7.96 -10.63
C MET A 196 -3.03 8.92 -9.57
N ALA A 197 -2.98 8.57 -8.29
CA ALA A 197 -3.46 9.44 -7.21
C ALA A 197 -2.68 10.76 -7.07
N MET A 198 -1.41 10.81 -7.51
CA MET A 198 -0.65 12.08 -7.57
C MET A 198 -1.06 12.97 -8.74
N LYS A 199 -1.63 12.37 -9.79
CA LYS A 199 -2.02 13.04 -11.04
C LYS A 199 -3.54 13.20 -11.18
N GLU A 200 -4.26 13.08 -10.07
CA GLU A 200 -5.73 13.10 -10.07
C GLU A 200 -6.29 14.36 -10.71
N ASP A 201 -5.70 15.51 -10.41
CA ASP A 201 -6.10 16.80 -10.97
C ASP A 201 -5.88 16.89 -12.49
N ASP A 202 -4.98 16.08 -13.07
CA ASP A 202 -4.68 16.09 -14.51
C ASP A 202 -5.74 15.34 -15.34
N TYR A 203 -6.45 14.38 -14.73
CA TYR A 203 -7.48 13.58 -15.38
C TYR A 203 -8.88 13.77 -14.82
N THR A 204 -9.09 14.70 -13.89
CA THR A 204 -10.42 15.03 -13.39
C THR A 204 -10.86 16.42 -13.83
N TYR A 205 -12.16 16.65 -13.81
CA TYR A 205 -12.76 17.97 -13.96
C TYR A 205 -13.98 18.07 -13.04
N THR A 206 -14.40 19.29 -12.75
CA THR A 206 -15.55 19.56 -11.89
C THR A 206 -16.83 19.68 -12.70
N GLN A 207 -17.87 18.97 -12.28
CA GLN A 207 -19.25 19.12 -12.74
C GLN A 207 -20.12 19.61 -11.58
N THR A 208 -20.81 20.74 -11.75
CA THR A 208 -21.69 21.30 -10.74
C THR A 208 -23.10 20.70 -10.84
N LEU A 209 -23.62 20.17 -9.75
CA LEU A 209 -24.94 19.53 -9.65
C LEU A 209 -25.89 20.29 -8.70
N ARG A 210 -27.19 20.26 -8.98
CA ARG A 210 -28.24 20.84 -8.15
C ARG A 210 -28.73 19.86 -7.10
N VAL A 211 -28.48 20.15 -5.83
CA VAL A 211 -28.91 19.32 -4.70
C VAL A 211 -30.06 19.99 -3.96
N PHE A 212 -31.23 19.36 -3.94
CA PHE A 212 -32.35 19.75 -3.11
C PHE A 212 -32.32 18.97 -1.79
N ILE A 213 -32.45 19.68 -0.68
CA ILE A 213 -32.53 19.12 0.65
C ILE A 213 -33.78 19.63 1.34
N GLY A 214 -34.68 18.73 1.71
CA GLY A 214 -35.91 19.04 2.44
C GLY A 214 -35.96 18.34 3.79
N THR A 215 -36.45 19.02 4.82
CA THR A 215 -36.77 18.41 6.12
C THR A 215 -38.18 18.77 6.57
N TRP A 216 -38.89 17.81 7.18
CA TRP A 216 -40.21 18.05 7.78
C TRP A 216 -40.54 17.10 8.94
N ASN A 217 -40.80 17.66 10.12
CA ASN A 217 -41.46 16.94 11.20
C ASN A 217 -42.97 16.84 10.89
N VAL A 218 -43.49 15.62 10.70
CA VAL A 218 -44.87 15.39 10.24
C VAL A 218 -45.84 15.06 11.38
N ASN A 219 -45.38 15.01 12.64
CA ASN A 219 -46.21 14.81 13.83
C ASN A 219 -47.22 13.65 13.71
N GLY A 220 -46.74 12.51 13.23
CA GLY A 220 -47.50 11.26 13.04
C GLY A 220 -48.59 11.31 11.96
N GLN A 221 -48.67 12.39 11.19
CA GLN A 221 -49.74 12.61 10.21
C GLN A 221 -49.51 11.83 8.90
N PRO A 222 -50.59 11.36 8.25
CA PRO A 222 -50.51 10.87 6.87
C PRO A 222 -50.19 11.98 5.87
N PRO A 223 -49.63 11.66 4.70
CA PRO A 223 -49.46 12.61 3.60
C PRO A 223 -50.80 12.87 2.88
N THR A 224 -51.69 13.65 3.51
CA THR A 224 -53.02 13.99 2.96
C THR A 224 -53.00 15.16 1.97
N VAL A 225 -51.84 15.77 1.73
CA VAL A 225 -51.65 16.94 0.87
C VAL A 225 -50.57 16.67 -0.19
N SER A 226 -50.67 17.36 -1.33
CA SER A 226 -49.65 17.31 -2.37
C SER A 226 -48.35 17.95 -1.87
N LEU A 227 -47.21 17.30 -2.13
CA LEU A 227 -45.88 17.83 -1.77
C LEU A 227 -45.23 18.64 -2.91
N VAL A 228 -45.93 18.86 -4.03
CA VAL A 228 -45.38 19.55 -5.22
C VAL A 228 -44.91 20.96 -4.87
N ASP A 229 -45.69 21.71 -4.09
CA ASP A 229 -45.33 23.08 -3.69
C ASP A 229 -44.11 23.13 -2.77
N TRP A 230 -43.70 21.99 -2.20
CA TRP A 230 -42.47 21.87 -1.42
C TRP A 230 -41.31 21.39 -2.29
N LEU A 231 -41.45 20.23 -2.93
CA LEU A 231 -40.38 19.51 -3.61
C LEU A 231 -40.08 20.04 -5.03
N ALA A 232 -41.07 20.59 -5.71
CA ALA A 232 -40.96 21.06 -7.10
C ALA A 232 -41.34 22.55 -7.23
N SER A 233 -41.01 23.36 -6.21
CA SER A 233 -41.28 24.80 -6.18
C SER A 233 -40.34 25.65 -7.06
N ASP A 234 -39.21 25.09 -7.47
CA ASP A 234 -38.24 25.78 -8.33
C ASP A 234 -38.46 25.41 -9.80
N PRO A 235 -38.14 26.31 -10.76
CA PRO A 235 -38.34 26.04 -12.18
C PRO A 235 -37.39 24.95 -12.73
N GLU A 236 -36.20 24.83 -12.14
CA GLU A 236 -35.16 23.90 -12.57
C GLU A 236 -35.16 22.63 -11.72
N PRO A 237 -35.18 21.43 -12.33
CA PRO A 237 -35.14 20.17 -11.60
C PRO A 237 -33.82 20.02 -10.84
N PRO A 238 -33.84 19.53 -9.59
CA PRO A 238 -32.64 19.08 -8.90
C PRO A 238 -32.04 17.83 -9.55
N ASP A 239 -30.73 17.68 -9.53
CA ASP A 239 -30.03 16.43 -9.89
C ASP A 239 -30.14 15.40 -8.76
N ILE A 240 -30.15 15.88 -7.51
CA ILE A 240 -30.24 15.06 -6.29
C ILE A 240 -31.36 15.60 -5.41
N TYR A 241 -32.23 14.72 -4.94
CA TYR A 241 -33.22 14.99 -3.91
C TYR A 241 -32.86 14.27 -2.62
N VAL A 242 -32.84 15.00 -1.52
CA VAL A 242 -32.64 14.48 -0.16
C VAL A 242 -33.82 14.94 0.68
N VAL A 243 -34.66 14.01 1.13
CA VAL A 243 -35.87 14.34 1.89
C VAL A 243 -35.85 13.61 3.22
N GLY A 244 -35.78 14.38 4.31
CA GLY A 244 -35.82 13.89 5.67
C GLY A 244 -37.15 14.15 6.36
N PHE A 245 -37.66 13.16 7.07
CA PHE A 245 -38.84 13.27 7.91
C PHE A 245 -38.50 12.96 9.35
N GLN A 246 -39.24 13.56 10.29
CA GLN A 246 -39.24 13.24 11.71
C GLN A 246 -40.67 13.02 12.18
N GLU A 247 -40.84 12.24 13.25
CA GLU A 247 -42.16 11.83 13.77
C GLU A 247 -43.07 11.21 12.70
N LEU A 248 -42.50 10.41 11.79
CA LEU A 248 -43.25 9.75 10.73
C LEU A 248 -44.42 8.91 11.26
N ASP A 249 -44.18 8.24 12.39
CA ASP A 249 -45.15 7.43 13.10
C ASP A 249 -44.92 7.55 14.61
N LEU A 250 -45.97 7.94 15.34
CA LEU A 250 -45.97 8.12 16.79
C LEU A 250 -46.68 6.95 17.52
N SER A 251 -47.13 5.93 16.78
CA SER A 251 -47.76 4.73 17.33
C SER A 251 -46.78 3.93 18.19
N LYS A 252 -47.27 3.22 19.21
CA LYS A 252 -46.42 2.39 20.09
C LYS A 252 -45.79 1.24 19.33
N GLU A 253 -46.46 0.79 18.28
CA GLU A 253 -46.04 -0.27 17.37
C GLU A 253 -44.78 0.14 16.61
N ALA A 254 -44.71 1.37 16.07
CA ALA A 254 -43.51 1.87 15.39
C ALA A 254 -42.28 2.02 16.30
N PHE A 255 -42.47 2.07 17.61
CA PHE A 255 -41.37 2.03 18.59
C PHE A 255 -40.84 0.61 18.85
N LEU A 256 -41.66 -0.42 18.62
CA LEU A 256 -41.34 -1.82 18.93
C LEU A 256 -41.03 -2.65 17.68
N PHE A 257 -41.63 -2.29 16.55
CA PHE A 257 -41.54 -3.00 15.29
C PHE A 257 -40.98 -2.10 14.22
N ASN A 258 -40.18 -2.69 13.33
CA ASN A 258 -39.61 -1.94 12.23
C ASN A 258 -40.69 -1.58 11.21
N ASP A 259 -41.68 -2.40 10.92
CA ASP A 259 -42.61 -2.11 9.81
C ASP A 259 -43.73 -1.13 10.21
N THR A 260 -43.90 -0.07 9.40
CA THR A 260 -45.02 0.87 9.49
C THR A 260 -45.53 1.21 8.08
N PRO A 261 -46.86 1.25 7.85
CA PRO A 261 -47.41 1.68 6.56
C PRO A 261 -47.03 3.13 6.22
N ARG A 262 -46.72 3.96 7.23
CA ARG A 262 -46.33 5.37 7.06
C ARG A 262 -45.09 5.53 6.20
N GLU A 263 -44.15 4.59 6.25
CA GLU A 263 -42.94 4.62 5.41
C GLU A 263 -43.30 4.61 3.93
N GLU A 264 -44.15 3.68 3.51
CA GLU A 264 -44.53 3.53 2.11
C GLU A 264 -45.44 4.67 1.64
N GLU A 265 -46.39 5.11 2.47
CA GLU A 265 -47.28 6.24 2.18
C GLU A 265 -46.47 7.52 1.88
N TRP A 266 -45.55 7.89 2.77
CA TRP A 266 -44.72 9.07 2.60
C TRP A 266 -43.72 8.93 1.46
N LYS A 267 -43.15 7.73 1.24
CA LYS A 267 -42.30 7.46 0.07
C LYS A 267 -43.07 7.70 -1.23
N GLN A 268 -44.30 7.18 -1.35
CA GLN A 268 -45.12 7.35 -2.54
C GLN A 268 -45.52 8.81 -2.75
N ALA A 269 -45.87 9.53 -1.69
CA ALA A 269 -46.18 10.96 -1.76
C ALA A 269 -44.97 11.79 -2.25
N VAL A 270 -43.75 11.46 -1.79
CA VAL A 270 -42.52 12.10 -2.29
C VAL A 270 -42.32 11.78 -3.77
N VAL A 271 -42.39 10.52 -4.17
CA VAL A 271 -42.21 10.10 -5.57
C VAL A 271 -43.20 10.80 -6.51
N ALA A 272 -44.46 10.93 -6.10
CA ALA A 272 -45.50 11.60 -6.88
C ALA A 272 -45.28 13.12 -7.03
N ALA A 273 -44.47 13.72 -6.15
CA ALA A 273 -44.23 15.16 -6.10
C ALA A 273 -42.83 15.59 -6.56
N LEU A 274 -41.97 14.65 -6.97
CA LEU A 274 -40.68 14.97 -7.59
C LEU A 274 -40.88 15.78 -8.87
N HIS A 275 -39.87 16.58 -9.23
CA HIS A 275 -39.98 17.51 -10.35
C HIS A 275 -40.26 16.80 -11.68
N THR A 276 -41.31 17.22 -12.39
CA THR A 276 -41.82 16.53 -13.59
C THR A 276 -40.92 16.64 -14.82
N LYS A 277 -40.01 17.62 -14.86
CA LYS A 277 -39.03 17.78 -15.96
C LYS A 277 -37.89 16.75 -15.95
N ALA A 278 -37.78 15.90 -14.93
CA ALA A 278 -36.71 14.92 -14.81
C ALA A 278 -37.24 13.58 -14.27
N GLN A 279 -36.51 12.49 -14.55
CA GLN A 279 -36.84 11.16 -14.03
C GLN A 279 -35.86 10.78 -12.92
N TYR A 280 -36.37 10.30 -11.80
CA TYR A 280 -35.56 10.04 -10.60
C TYR A 280 -35.55 8.56 -10.23
N HIS A 281 -34.41 8.09 -9.74
CA HIS A 281 -34.22 6.76 -9.16
C HIS A 281 -33.95 6.90 -7.66
N LYS A 282 -34.54 6.01 -6.87
CA LYS A 282 -34.27 5.94 -5.43
C LYS A 282 -32.88 5.33 -5.22
N VAL A 283 -32.00 6.07 -4.56
CA VAL A 283 -30.66 5.63 -4.16
C VAL A 283 -30.72 4.90 -2.83
N ALA A 284 -31.36 5.51 -1.83
CA ALA A 284 -31.45 4.94 -0.49
C ALA A 284 -32.74 5.36 0.22
N LEU A 285 -33.20 4.48 1.11
CA LEU A 285 -34.20 4.76 2.13
C LEU A 285 -33.66 4.19 3.43
N VAL A 286 -33.56 5.02 4.46
CA VAL A 286 -33.19 4.58 5.81
C VAL A 286 -34.18 5.15 6.82
N ARG A 287 -34.58 4.34 7.79
CA ARG A 287 -35.50 4.76 8.86
C ARG A 287 -35.06 4.23 10.22
N LEU A 288 -35.29 5.05 11.24
CA LEU A 288 -35.17 4.70 12.66
C LEU A 288 -36.39 5.26 13.40
N VAL A 289 -37.32 4.38 13.78
CA VAL A 289 -38.62 4.74 14.39
C VAL A 289 -39.34 5.78 13.52
N GLY A 290 -39.42 7.05 13.96
CA GLY A 290 -40.07 8.13 13.23
C GLY A 290 -39.14 8.99 12.38
N MET A 291 -37.82 8.74 12.34
CA MET A 291 -36.88 9.45 11.48
C MET A 291 -36.68 8.69 10.18
N MET A 292 -36.95 9.30 9.04
CA MET A 292 -36.76 8.69 7.73
C MET A 292 -35.94 9.60 6.82
N LEU A 293 -35.03 9.04 6.02
CA LEU A 293 -34.26 9.77 5.02
C LEU A 293 -34.36 9.06 3.68
N LEU A 294 -34.77 9.81 2.66
CA LEU A 294 -34.89 9.38 1.28
C LEU A 294 -33.87 10.13 0.43
N VAL A 295 -33.13 9.40 -0.40
CA VAL A 295 -32.22 9.97 -1.39
C VAL A 295 -32.63 9.50 -2.77
N PHE A 296 -32.88 10.44 -3.67
CA PHE A 296 -33.12 10.19 -5.09
C PHE A 296 -32.10 10.93 -5.94
N VAL A 297 -31.77 10.34 -7.08
CA VAL A 297 -30.84 10.88 -8.07
C VAL A 297 -31.52 10.86 -9.43
N GLU A 298 -31.25 11.86 -10.25
CA GLU A 298 -31.72 11.86 -11.63
C GLU A 298 -31.17 10.66 -12.41
N LYS A 299 -31.99 10.05 -13.26
CA LYS A 299 -31.71 8.81 -14.00
C LYS A 299 -30.34 8.77 -14.66
N HIS A 300 -29.87 9.89 -15.22
CA HIS A 300 -28.60 9.94 -15.93
C HIS A 300 -27.37 9.88 -15.01
N HIS A 301 -27.51 10.30 -13.74
CA HIS A 301 -26.44 10.22 -12.73
C HIS A 301 -26.34 8.85 -12.05
N MET A 302 -27.41 8.04 -12.11
CA MET A 302 -27.49 6.76 -11.40
C MET A 302 -26.33 5.79 -11.73
N ALA A 303 -25.83 5.81 -12.97
CA ALA A 303 -24.70 4.97 -13.39
C ALA A 303 -23.37 5.33 -12.70
N PHE A 304 -23.29 6.51 -12.10
CA PHE A 304 -22.10 7.03 -11.43
C PHE A 304 -22.22 7.02 -9.89
N VAL A 305 -23.37 6.60 -9.37
CA VAL A 305 -23.58 6.41 -7.92
C VAL A 305 -22.97 5.08 -7.50
N ARG A 306 -22.07 5.09 -6.51
CA ARG A 306 -21.37 3.91 -5.98
C ARG A 306 -21.33 3.93 -4.45
N SER A 307 -20.93 2.80 -3.88
CA SER A 307 -20.55 2.69 -2.47
C SER A 307 -21.62 3.24 -1.51
N VAL A 308 -22.90 2.97 -1.82
CA VAL A 308 -24.04 3.48 -1.04
C VAL A 308 -24.15 2.68 0.25
N THR A 309 -24.21 3.36 1.39
CA THR A 309 -24.38 2.72 2.71
C THR A 309 -25.23 3.59 3.61
N THR A 310 -25.97 2.98 4.53
CA THR A 310 -26.87 3.68 5.44
C THR A 310 -26.60 3.27 6.87
N GLU A 311 -26.72 4.22 7.80
CA GLU A 311 -26.49 3.98 9.22
C GLU A 311 -27.57 4.64 10.07
N THR A 312 -27.79 4.10 11.27
CA THR A 312 -28.78 4.63 12.23
C THR A 312 -28.19 4.72 13.64
N VAL A 313 -28.48 5.81 14.34
CA VAL A 313 -28.02 6.04 15.71
C VAL A 313 -29.19 6.53 16.55
N GLY A 314 -29.65 5.72 17.51
CA GLY A 314 -30.63 6.15 18.51
C GLY A 314 -29.95 6.84 19.69
N THR A 315 -30.46 8.02 20.05
CA THR A 315 -30.00 8.84 21.19
C THR A 315 -31.14 9.14 22.18
N GLY A 316 -32.32 8.55 21.99
CA GLY A 316 -33.51 8.83 22.81
C GLY A 316 -33.46 8.20 24.20
N ILE A 317 -34.49 7.45 24.56
CA ILE A 317 -34.58 6.81 25.90
C ILE A 317 -33.30 5.99 26.18
N MET A 318 -32.73 6.18 27.37
CA MET A 318 -31.44 5.61 27.80
C MET A 318 -30.24 5.94 26.89
N GLY A 319 -30.32 6.97 26.05
CA GLY A 319 -29.28 7.33 25.09
C GLY A 319 -29.11 6.34 23.93
N LYS A 320 -30.07 5.41 23.76
CA LYS A 320 -29.95 4.29 22.80
C LYS A 320 -31.18 4.08 21.94
N MET A 321 -32.38 4.42 22.43
CA MET A 321 -33.62 4.19 21.69
C MET A 321 -33.77 5.16 20.51
N GLY A 322 -34.44 4.69 19.46
CA GLY A 322 -34.56 5.40 18.18
C GLY A 322 -35.60 6.52 18.12
N ASN A 323 -36.25 6.87 19.22
CA ASN A 323 -37.24 7.95 19.25
C ASN A 323 -36.64 9.36 19.11
N LYS A 324 -35.32 9.47 19.31
CA LYS A 324 -34.45 10.59 18.98
C LYS A 324 -33.14 10.03 18.44
N GLY A 325 -32.40 10.81 17.69
CA GLY A 325 -31.11 10.40 17.13
C GLY A 325 -30.93 10.85 15.69
N GLY A 326 -30.33 10.00 14.86
CA GLY A 326 -30.10 10.31 13.46
C GLY A 326 -30.04 9.07 12.56
N VAL A 327 -30.39 9.29 11.30
CA VAL A 327 -30.21 8.34 10.20
C VAL A 327 -29.33 8.99 9.14
N SER A 328 -28.42 8.21 8.57
CA SER A 328 -27.42 8.72 7.63
C SER A 328 -27.39 7.87 6.37
N VAL A 329 -27.21 8.53 5.23
CA VAL A 329 -26.90 7.88 3.94
C VAL A 329 -25.58 8.45 3.45
N ARG A 330 -24.65 7.57 3.08
CA ARG A 330 -23.46 7.97 2.33
C ARG A 330 -23.48 7.36 0.94
N MET A 331 -22.87 8.05 -0.01
CA MET A 331 -22.66 7.58 -1.37
C MET A 331 -21.42 8.21 -1.98
N GLU A 332 -20.85 7.58 -3.00
CA GLU A 332 -19.97 8.23 -3.97
C GLU A 332 -20.77 8.59 -5.21
N LEU A 333 -20.62 9.82 -5.70
CA LEU A 333 -21.10 10.22 -7.00
C LEU A 333 -19.89 10.67 -7.82
N HIS A 334 -19.61 9.96 -8.91
CA HIS A 334 -18.34 10.04 -9.61
C HIS A 334 -17.16 9.82 -8.64
N ASN A 335 -16.27 10.82 -8.45
CA ASN A 335 -15.11 10.76 -7.56
C ASN A 335 -15.26 11.67 -6.32
N THR A 336 -16.51 11.99 -5.94
CA THR A 336 -16.82 12.78 -4.74
C THR A 336 -17.67 11.98 -3.77
N SER A 337 -17.23 11.92 -2.51
CA SER A 337 -17.93 11.25 -1.43
C SER A 337 -18.89 12.21 -0.72
N ILE A 338 -20.15 11.80 -0.57
CA ILE A 338 -21.23 12.64 -0.03
C ILE A 338 -21.94 11.91 1.12
N CYS A 339 -22.17 12.61 2.23
CA CYS A 339 -22.94 12.09 3.37
C CYS A 339 -24.13 13.01 3.70
N PHE A 340 -25.31 12.41 3.81
CA PHE A 340 -26.54 13.07 4.22
C PHE A 340 -26.96 12.54 5.59
N VAL A 341 -27.27 13.44 6.52
CA VAL A 341 -27.69 13.10 7.87
C VAL A 341 -29.03 13.76 8.15
N ASN A 342 -30.03 12.96 8.54
CA ASN A 342 -31.28 13.46 9.08
C ASN A 342 -31.35 13.14 10.57
N SER A 343 -31.62 14.14 11.41
CA SER A 343 -31.70 13.95 12.86
C SER A 343 -32.99 14.49 13.48
N HIS A 344 -33.38 13.88 14.60
CA HIS A 344 -34.41 14.38 15.50
C HIS A 344 -33.81 14.45 16.90
N LEU A 345 -33.41 15.65 17.33
CA LEU A 345 -32.71 15.85 18.60
C LEU A 345 -33.69 16.08 19.77
N ALA A 346 -33.21 15.99 21.01
CA ALA A 346 -34.01 16.17 22.22
C ALA A 346 -34.87 17.45 22.22
N ALA A 347 -36.13 17.29 22.62
CA ALA A 347 -37.12 18.36 22.71
C ALA A 347 -36.98 19.15 24.02
N HIS A 348 -37.87 20.15 24.23
CA HIS A 348 -37.91 21.09 25.37
C HIS A 348 -36.84 22.18 25.34
N VAL A 349 -37.20 23.39 25.79
CA VAL A 349 -36.33 24.57 25.64
C VAL A 349 -35.10 24.47 26.53
N GLU A 350 -35.23 23.88 27.70
CA GLU A 350 -34.20 23.73 28.72
C GLU A 350 -33.09 22.73 28.31
N GLU A 351 -33.35 21.86 27.34
CA GLU A 351 -32.51 20.68 27.05
C GLU A 351 -31.49 20.92 25.90
N PHE A 352 -30.89 22.11 25.81
CA PHE A 352 -29.95 22.39 24.70
C PHE A 352 -28.62 21.64 24.87
N GLU A 353 -28.14 21.44 26.09
CA GLU A 353 -26.97 20.59 26.35
C GLU A 353 -27.24 19.14 25.94
N ARG A 354 -28.47 18.66 26.15
CA ARG A 354 -28.85 17.33 25.67
C ARG A 354 -28.86 17.26 24.15
N ARG A 355 -29.34 18.29 23.44
CA ARG A 355 -29.23 18.38 21.97
C ARG A 355 -27.77 18.38 21.50
N ASN A 356 -26.90 19.08 22.22
CA ASN A 356 -25.46 19.06 21.93
C ASN A 356 -24.90 17.65 22.08
N GLN A 357 -25.28 16.94 23.14
CA GLN A 357 -24.86 15.55 23.36
C GLN A 357 -25.40 14.61 22.27
N ASP A 358 -26.68 14.73 21.90
CA ASP A 358 -27.27 13.93 20.82
C ASP A 358 -26.49 14.12 19.50
N PHE A 359 -26.11 15.36 19.17
CA PHE A 359 -25.25 15.65 18.01
C PHE A 359 -23.90 14.92 18.10
N HIS A 360 -23.21 15.00 19.24
CA HIS A 360 -21.92 14.33 19.44
C HIS A 360 -22.03 12.80 19.41
N ASP A 361 -23.10 12.25 19.95
CA ASP A 361 -23.39 10.81 19.92
C ASP A 361 -23.60 10.32 18.48
N ILE A 362 -24.38 11.06 17.67
CA ILE A 362 -24.56 10.74 16.25
C ILE A 362 -23.22 10.80 15.51
N CYS A 363 -22.45 11.88 15.68
CA CYS A 363 -21.15 12.01 15.02
C CYS A 363 -20.16 10.89 15.39
N SER A 364 -20.15 10.44 16.65
CA SER A 364 -19.19 9.45 17.14
C SER A 364 -19.61 8.00 16.88
N ARG A 365 -20.92 7.72 16.81
CA ARG A 365 -21.45 6.35 16.68
C ARG A 365 -21.80 5.97 15.25
N THR A 366 -22.03 6.93 14.36
CA THR A 366 -22.22 6.63 12.94
C THR A 366 -20.91 6.13 12.34
N SER A 367 -20.91 4.89 11.86
CA SER A 367 -19.73 4.19 11.35
C SER A 367 -20.10 3.32 10.15
N PHE A 368 -19.67 3.71 8.95
CA PHE A 368 -19.90 2.97 7.71
C PHE A 368 -18.86 1.87 7.55
N THR A 369 -19.22 0.64 7.91
CA THR A 369 -18.31 -0.52 8.03
C THR A 369 -17.95 -1.22 6.71
N MET A 370 -18.51 -0.76 5.58
CA MET A 370 -18.12 -1.21 4.24
C MET A 370 -16.65 -0.88 3.91
N PHE A 371 -16.08 0.10 4.60
CA PHE A 371 -14.69 0.53 4.45
C PHE A 371 -13.84 -0.02 5.60
N LEU A 372 -12.57 -0.26 5.32
CA LEU A 372 -11.53 -0.61 6.28
C LEU A 372 -10.42 0.45 6.28
N PRO A 373 -10.33 1.28 7.34
CA PRO A 373 -11.20 1.35 8.50
C PRO A 373 -12.59 1.91 8.15
N PRO A 374 -13.58 1.70 9.04
CA PRO A 374 -14.89 2.29 8.86
C PRO A 374 -14.82 3.82 8.75
N LYS A 375 -15.61 4.39 7.84
CA LYS A 375 -15.71 5.85 7.68
C LYS A 375 -16.80 6.40 8.60
N GLY A 376 -16.53 7.52 9.27
CA GLY A 376 -17.54 8.32 9.98
C GLY A 376 -18.17 9.39 9.07
N ILE A 377 -19.13 10.14 9.62
CA ILE A 377 -19.78 11.25 8.89
C ILE A 377 -18.75 12.25 8.38
N LYS A 378 -17.74 12.55 9.21
CA LYS A 378 -16.76 13.59 8.92
C LYS A 378 -15.70 13.23 7.85
N ASP A 379 -15.65 11.99 7.39
CA ASP A 379 -14.63 11.52 6.44
C ASP A 379 -15.07 11.66 4.98
N HIS A 380 -16.15 12.41 4.72
CA HIS A 380 -16.71 12.66 3.40
C HIS A 380 -16.38 14.06 2.92
N ASP A 381 -16.18 14.22 1.61
CA ASP A 381 -15.88 15.50 0.95
C ASP A 381 -16.99 16.52 1.21
N GLN A 382 -18.24 16.07 1.11
CA GLN A 382 -19.43 16.87 1.31
C GLN A 382 -20.36 16.22 2.33
N VAL A 383 -20.78 16.99 3.32
CA VAL A 383 -21.74 16.56 4.34
C VAL A 383 -22.89 17.55 4.40
N TYR A 384 -24.11 17.05 4.35
CA TYR A 384 -25.31 17.83 4.58
C TYR A 384 -26.08 17.25 5.76
N TRP A 385 -26.40 18.11 6.71
CA TRP A 385 -27.12 17.74 7.92
C TRP A 385 -28.45 18.49 7.96
N LEU A 386 -29.53 17.75 8.05
CA LEU A 386 -30.89 18.27 8.10
C LEU A 386 -31.65 17.67 9.28
N GLY A 387 -32.79 18.26 9.61
CA GLY A 387 -33.72 17.63 10.53
C GLY A 387 -34.43 18.60 11.46
N ASP A 388 -35.24 18.03 12.36
CA ASP A 388 -35.74 18.71 13.54
C ASP A 388 -34.64 18.69 14.61
N LEU A 389 -33.82 19.75 14.61
CA LEU A 389 -32.74 19.91 15.57
C LEU A 389 -33.25 20.40 16.93
N ASN A 390 -34.54 20.77 17.02
CA ASN A 390 -35.25 21.12 18.25
C ASN A 390 -34.65 22.27 19.09
N TYR A 391 -33.68 23.03 18.59
CA TYR A 391 -33.19 24.24 19.25
C TYR A 391 -34.26 25.32 19.26
N ARG A 392 -34.34 26.04 20.39
CA ARG A 392 -35.41 26.98 20.68
C ARG A 392 -34.88 28.41 20.84
N ILE A 393 -35.80 29.36 20.99
CA ILE A 393 -35.48 30.72 21.40
C ILE A 393 -35.41 30.77 22.91
N THR A 394 -34.27 31.20 23.47
CA THR A 394 -34.08 31.39 24.91
C THR A 394 -34.37 32.83 25.33
N GLU A 395 -34.69 33.04 26.61
CA GLU A 395 -34.67 34.35 27.29
C GLU A 395 -35.62 35.45 26.75
N LEU A 396 -36.31 35.24 25.63
CA LEU A 396 -37.33 36.14 25.10
C LEU A 396 -38.74 35.68 25.48
N ASP A 397 -39.58 36.62 25.91
CA ASP A 397 -41.01 36.38 26.14
C ASP A 397 -41.68 35.95 24.82
N PRO A 398 -42.49 34.87 24.81
CA PRO A 398 -43.16 34.40 23.60
C PRO A 398 -43.97 35.46 22.86
N ARG A 399 -44.53 36.46 23.57
CA ARG A 399 -45.26 37.59 22.96
C ARG A 399 -44.33 38.50 22.18
N VAL A 400 -43.15 38.79 22.71
CA VAL A 400 -42.11 39.59 22.03
C VAL A 400 -41.58 38.85 20.81
N VAL A 401 -41.40 37.52 20.92
CA VAL A 401 -41.03 36.69 19.76
C VAL A 401 -42.09 36.79 18.66
N LYS A 402 -43.37 36.61 19.01
CA LYS A 402 -44.49 36.72 18.06
C LYS A 402 -44.53 38.12 17.41
N GLU A 403 -44.38 39.19 18.19
CA GLU A 403 -44.36 40.56 17.68
C GLU A 403 -43.25 40.80 16.65
N PHE A 404 -42.00 40.42 16.95
CA PHE A 404 -40.90 40.54 15.99
C PHE A 404 -41.09 39.70 14.74
N VAL A 405 -41.62 38.48 14.90
CA VAL A 405 -41.91 37.57 13.78
C VAL A 405 -43.00 38.12 12.87
N ASP A 406 -44.05 38.72 13.44
CA ASP A 406 -45.15 39.32 12.68
C ASP A 406 -44.71 40.59 11.93
N GLN A 407 -43.74 41.33 12.49
CA GLN A 407 -43.05 42.43 11.80
C GLN A 407 -42.02 41.95 10.75
N ARG A 408 -41.84 40.64 10.57
CA ARG A 408 -40.80 40.01 9.73
C ARG A 408 -39.37 40.45 10.09
N ASN A 409 -39.16 40.87 11.33
CA ASN A 409 -37.87 41.29 11.85
C ASN A 409 -37.26 40.15 12.67
N TYR A 410 -36.68 39.16 11.99
CA TYR A 410 -36.19 37.94 12.64
C TYR A 410 -34.85 38.12 13.35
N ARG A 411 -34.04 39.11 12.95
CA ARG A 411 -32.66 39.28 13.43
C ARG A 411 -32.56 39.40 14.96
N PRO A 412 -33.36 40.21 15.66
CA PRO A 412 -33.34 40.28 17.12
C PRO A 412 -33.65 38.93 17.77
N VAL A 413 -34.62 38.18 17.23
CA VAL A 413 -35.00 36.85 17.76
C VAL A 413 -33.89 35.83 17.54
N LEU A 414 -33.24 35.86 16.37
CA LEU A 414 -32.16 34.94 16.02
C LEU A 414 -30.89 35.14 16.85
N GLU A 415 -30.69 36.26 17.56
CA GLU A 415 -29.58 36.37 18.54
C GLU A 415 -29.82 35.49 19.78
N TYR A 416 -31.07 35.11 20.03
CA TYR A 416 -31.49 34.22 21.10
C TYR A 416 -31.79 32.79 20.61
N ASP A 417 -31.49 32.48 19.34
CA ASP A 417 -31.58 31.12 18.81
C ASP A 417 -30.46 30.26 19.39
N GLN A 418 -30.83 29.20 20.13
CA GLN A 418 -29.87 28.34 20.79
C GLN A 418 -28.89 27.70 19.81
N LEU A 419 -29.34 27.24 18.63
CA LEU A 419 -28.43 26.61 17.67
C LEU A 419 -27.37 27.62 17.23
N ARG A 420 -27.76 28.85 16.89
CA ARG A 420 -26.83 29.90 16.48
C ARG A 420 -25.85 30.26 17.59
N GLN A 421 -26.29 30.28 18.85
CA GLN A 421 -25.39 30.49 19.99
C GLN A 421 -24.40 29.34 20.16
N GLN A 422 -24.87 28.09 20.16
CA GLN A 422 -24.05 26.88 20.32
C GLN A 422 -23.08 26.70 19.12
N HIS A 423 -23.53 26.96 17.90
CA HIS A 423 -22.72 26.95 16.68
C HIS A 423 -21.67 28.06 16.66
N ARG A 424 -22.03 29.30 17.02
CA ARG A 424 -21.08 30.43 17.15
C ARG A 424 -20.00 30.15 18.18
N GLN A 425 -20.40 29.51 19.29
CA GLN A 425 -19.45 29.04 20.26
C GLN A 425 -18.57 27.96 19.63
N LYS A 426 -19.07 27.09 18.74
CA LYS A 426 -18.43 25.86 18.23
C LYS A 426 -18.50 24.74 19.26
N THR A 427 -19.61 24.62 19.99
CA THR A 427 -19.93 23.41 20.78
C THR A 427 -20.46 22.32 19.86
N VAL A 428 -21.31 22.69 18.90
CA VAL A 428 -21.90 21.80 17.90
C VAL A 428 -21.62 22.31 16.49
N PHE A 429 -21.69 21.41 15.51
CA PHE A 429 -21.60 21.76 14.08
C PHE A 429 -20.36 22.58 13.71
N ALA A 430 -19.24 22.36 14.39
CA ALA A 430 -17.98 23.03 14.08
C ALA A 430 -17.56 22.73 12.63
N GLY A 431 -17.26 23.79 11.87
CA GLY A 431 -16.92 23.71 10.44
C GLY A 431 -18.12 23.60 9.50
N TYR A 432 -19.34 23.44 10.01
CA TYR A 432 -20.55 23.53 9.18
C TYR A 432 -20.96 24.99 8.98
N THR A 433 -21.65 25.23 7.88
CA THR A 433 -22.28 26.50 7.52
C THR A 433 -23.79 26.32 7.50
N GLU A 434 -24.52 27.38 7.90
CA GLU A 434 -25.97 27.49 7.76
C GLU A 434 -26.29 28.76 6.97
N GLY A 435 -27.35 28.71 6.16
CA GLY A 435 -27.83 29.83 5.36
C GLY A 435 -28.44 30.94 6.22
N GLU A 436 -28.51 32.16 5.68
CA GLU A 436 -29.26 33.23 6.35
C GLU A 436 -30.75 32.84 6.43
N ILE A 437 -31.30 32.83 7.65
CA ILE A 437 -32.71 32.55 7.90
C ILE A 437 -33.53 33.80 7.59
N THR A 438 -34.31 33.72 6.51
CA THR A 438 -35.18 34.81 6.02
C THR A 438 -36.67 34.44 6.06
N PHE A 439 -37.01 33.33 6.73
CA PHE A 439 -38.36 32.79 6.82
C PHE A 439 -38.85 32.72 8.29
N ARG A 440 -40.17 32.70 8.48
CA ARG A 440 -40.80 32.63 9.83
C ARG A 440 -40.39 31.33 10.56
N PRO A 441 -40.37 31.31 11.90
CA PRO A 441 -40.21 30.09 12.68
C PRO A 441 -41.14 28.97 12.20
N THR A 442 -40.62 27.75 12.18
CA THR A 442 -41.32 26.59 11.60
C THR A 442 -42.12 25.82 12.64
N TYR A 443 -41.94 26.11 13.92
CA TYR A 443 -42.62 25.52 15.07
C TYR A 443 -43.05 26.64 16.04
N LYS A 444 -44.13 26.54 16.83
CA LYS A 444 -45.19 25.53 16.83
C LYS A 444 -46.49 26.14 16.34
N TYR A 445 -47.14 25.47 15.40
CA TYR A 445 -48.45 25.85 14.88
C TYR A 445 -49.56 24.97 15.45
N ASP A 446 -50.81 25.43 15.35
CA ASP A 446 -51.97 24.55 15.49
C ASP A 446 -52.17 23.76 14.19
N PRO A 447 -52.19 22.40 14.22
CA PRO A 447 -52.35 21.59 13.02
C PRO A 447 -53.57 22.00 12.19
N GLY A 448 -53.39 22.12 10.87
CA GLY A 448 -54.40 22.58 9.93
C GLY A 448 -54.45 24.10 9.73
N SER A 449 -53.65 24.88 10.46
CA SER A 449 -53.69 26.35 10.44
C SER A 449 -52.30 26.99 10.27
N ASP A 450 -52.28 28.33 10.17
CA ASP A 450 -51.07 29.16 10.25
C ASP A 450 -51.00 29.95 11.57
N GLU A 451 -51.87 29.59 12.53
CA GLU A 451 -51.93 30.18 13.86
C GLU A 451 -50.90 29.51 14.78
N TRP A 452 -50.33 30.32 15.69
CA TRP A 452 -49.42 29.84 16.71
C TRP A 452 -50.14 28.95 17.73
N ASP A 453 -49.38 28.05 18.36
CA ASP A 453 -49.86 27.14 19.42
C ASP A 453 -50.81 27.83 20.42
N SER A 454 -52.10 27.51 20.32
CA SER A 454 -53.15 28.01 21.21
C SER A 454 -53.39 27.11 22.42
N SER A 455 -52.65 26.00 22.53
CA SER A 455 -52.72 25.10 23.68
C SER A 455 -52.30 25.79 24.98
N GLU A 456 -52.65 25.19 26.12
CA GLU A 456 -52.24 25.69 27.45
C GLU A 456 -50.71 25.84 27.61
N LYS A 457 -49.93 25.11 26.79
CA LYS A 457 -48.46 25.18 26.81
C LYS A 457 -47.93 26.42 26.08
N ASN A 458 -48.73 27.06 25.22
CA ASN A 458 -48.44 28.29 24.47
C ASN A 458 -46.95 28.41 24.07
N ARG A 459 -46.45 27.40 23.34
CA ARG A 459 -45.04 27.29 23.00
C ARG A 459 -44.57 28.52 22.21
N ALA A 460 -43.42 29.06 22.57
CA ALA A 460 -42.79 30.12 21.78
C ALA A 460 -42.46 29.62 20.37
N PRO A 461 -42.63 30.46 19.33
CA PRO A 461 -42.14 30.14 18.00
C PRO A 461 -40.63 29.88 17.97
N ALA A 462 -40.18 28.86 17.23
CA ALA A 462 -38.77 28.48 17.09
C ALA A 462 -38.44 27.93 15.69
N TRP A 463 -37.17 28.08 15.29
CA TRP A 463 -36.61 27.44 14.09
C TRP A 463 -36.01 26.08 14.46
N CYS A 464 -36.90 25.11 14.68
CA CYS A 464 -36.52 23.74 15.01
C CYS A 464 -35.94 23.00 13.78
N ASP A 465 -36.50 23.25 12.60
CA ASP A 465 -36.18 22.56 11.35
C ASP A 465 -35.05 23.27 10.60
N ARG A 466 -33.89 22.61 10.46
CA ARG A 466 -32.65 23.26 10.01
C ARG A 466 -31.92 22.45 8.94
N VAL A 467 -31.11 23.13 8.13
CA VAL A 467 -30.23 22.52 7.13
C VAL A 467 -28.86 23.19 7.17
N LEU A 468 -27.84 22.40 7.48
CA LEU A 468 -26.44 22.80 7.56
C LEU A 468 -25.60 21.96 6.59
N TRP A 469 -24.45 22.47 6.17
CA TRP A 469 -23.54 21.74 5.29
C TRP A 469 -22.08 21.98 5.64
N ARG A 470 -21.21 21.07 5.22
CA ARG A 470 -19.75 21.15 5.38
C ARG A 470 -19.08 20.52 4.17
N GLY A 471 -18.02 21.14 3.66
CA GLY A 471 -17.28 20.67 2.50
C GLY A 471 -16.95 21.80 1.54
N GLU A 472 -16.07 21.52 0.59
CA GLU A 472 -15.71 22.46 -0.49
C GLU A 472 -16.66 22.30 -1.68
N GLY A 473 -16.74 23.34 -2.51
CA GLY A 473 -17.55 23.30 -3.74
C GLY A 473 -19.06 23.29 -3.51
N ILE A 474 -19.53 23.67 -2.31
CA ILE A 474 -20.96 23.73 -1.98
C ILE A 474 -21.40 25.19 -1.89
N LYS A 475 -22.31 25.60 -2.77
CA LYS A 475 -22.91 26.94 -2.79
C LYS A 475 -24.41 26.86 -2.60
N GLN A 476 -24.93 27.37 -1.48
CA GLN A 476 -26.35 27.48 -1.25
C GLN A 476 -26.97 28.53 -2.19
N LEU A 477 -28.05 28.15 -2.87
CA LEU A 477 -28.86 29.03 -3.72
C LEU A 477 -30.09 29.56 -2.98
N MET A 478 -30.76 28.69 -2.23
CA MET A 478 -32.02 29.02 -1.57
C MET A 478 -32.11 28.34 -0.21
N TYR A 479 -32.75 29.00 0.74
CA TYR A 479 -33.10 28.45 2.04
C TYR A 479 -34.46 29.03 2.49
N ARG A 480 -35.49 28.19 2.60
CA ARG A 480 -36.88 28.64 2.75
C ARG A 480 -37.75 27.66 3.53
N SER A 481 -38.83 28.14 4.12
CA SER A 481 -39.94 27.31 4.62
C SER A 481 -41.14 27.35 3.68
N HIS A 482 -42.06 26.39 3.87
CA HIS A 482 -43.22 26.15 3.00
C HIS A 482 -44.52 26.22 3.81
N PRO A 483 -44.97 27.43 4.20
CA PRO A 483 -46.10 27.61 5.12
C PRO A 483 -47.45 27.09 4.59
N GLN A 484 -47.59 26.95 3.27
CA GLN A 484 -48.77 26.42 2.61
C GLN A 484 -49.12 24.98 3.00
N LEU A 485 -48.14 24.20 3.49
CA LEU A 485 -48.34 22.86 4.00
C LEU A 485 -48.67 22.91 5.50
N ARG A 486 -49.93 22.62 5.83
CA ARG A 486 -50.50 22.86 7.18
C ARG A 486 -50.81 21.62 7.99
N ILE A 487 -50.55 20.42 7.48
CA ILE A 487 -51.01 19.18 8.13
C ILE A 487 -50.34 18.92 9.48
N SER A 488 -49.12 19.44 9.68
CA SER A 488 -48.31 19.29 10.89
C SER A 488 -48.30 20.59 11.69
N ASP A 489 -47.92 20.50 12.97
CA ASP A 489 -47.56 21.66 13.79
C ASP A 489 -46.17 22.24 13.44
N HIS A 490 -45.46 21.60 12.52
CA HIS A 490 -44.27 22.11 11.85
C HIS A 490 -44.52 22.48 10.38
N LYS A 491 -43.77 23.48 9.88
CA LYS A 491 -43.71 23.80 8.46
C LYS A 491 -42.46 23.18 7.81
N PRO A 492 -42.56 22.56 6.62
CA PRO A 492 -41.42 21.99 5.93
C PRO A 492 -40.41 23.07 5.55
N VAL A 493 -39.13 22.67 5.53
CA VAL A 493 -38.00 23.52 5.12
C VAL A 493 -37.34 22.89 3.90
N SER A 494 -36.86 23.72 2.97
CA SER A 494 -35.95 23.28 1.92
C SER A 494 -34.75 24.21 1.77
N ALA A 495 -33.63 23.60 1.39
CA ALA A 495 -32.43 24.27 0.93
C ALA A 495 -32.02 23.69 -0.43
N VAL A 496 -31.52 24.54 -1.31
CA VAL A 496 -31.03 24.13 -2.63
C VAL A 496 -29.60 24.58 -2.80
N PHE A 497 -28.76 23.68 -3.31
CA PHE A 497 -27.33 23.90 -3.47
C PHE A 497 -26.88 23.67 -4.91
N MET A 498 -25.84 24.39 -5.32
CA MET A 498 -24.94 24.00 -6.40
C MET A 498 -23.73 23.33 -5.75
N SER A 499 -23.51 22.07 -6.09
CA SER A 499 -22.51 21.22 -5.46
C SER A 499 -21.58 20.66 -6.53
N ASP A 500 -20.32 21.01 -6.42
CA ASP A 500 -19.27 20.59 -7.34
C ASP A 500 -18.88 19.13 -7.08
N VAL A 501 -18.91 18.32 -8.13
CA VAL A 501 -18.57 16.89 -8.11
C VAL A 501 -17.41 16.64 -9.06
N ARG A 502 -16.41 15.87 -8.61
CA ARG A 502 -15.22 15.52 -9.39
C ARG A 502 -15.53 14.36 -10.32
N VAL A 503 -15.36 14.58 -11.62
CA VAL A 503 -15.61 13.61 -12.69
C VAL A 503 -14.31 13.22 -13.35
N ILE A 504 -14.11 11.92 -13.57
CA ILE A 504 -12.94 11.39 -14.28
C ILE A 504 -13.14 11.55 -15.78
N ASP A 505 -12.21 12.24 -16.45
CA ASP A 505 -12.06 12.22 -17.90
C ASP A 505 -11.41 10.90 -18.32
N ALA A 506 -12.21 9.97 -18.84
CA ALA A 506 -11.76 8.63 -19.22
C ALA A 506 -10.69 8.62 -20.32
N VAL A 507 -10.61 9.66 -21.16
CA VAL A 507 -9.58 9.77 -22.21
C VAL A 507 -8.26 10.18 -21.59
N LYS A 508 -8.27 11.23 -20.75
CA LYS A 508 -7.07 11.68 -20.03
C LYS A 508 -6.58 10.62 -19.05
N TYR A 509 -7.49 9.98 -18.31
CA TYR A 509 -7.15 8.90 -17.39
C TYR A 509 -6.42 7.77 -18.11
N ARG A 510 -6.96 7.26 -19.23
CA ARG A 510 -6.30 6.20 -20.00
C ARG A 510 -4.95 6.63 -20.53
N LYS A 511 -4.83 7.84 -21.07
CA LYS A 511 -3.56 8.37 -21.58
C LYS A 511 -2.51 8.44 -20.47
N ILE A 512 -2.85 9.03 -19.32
CA ILE A 512 -1.93 9.18 -18.18
C ILE A 512 -1.57 7.80 -17.62
N HIS A 513 -2.54 6.90 -17.51
CA HIS A 513 -2.32 5.53 -17.07
C HIS A 513 -1.39 4.75 -18.00
N GLU A 514 -1.59 4.86 -19.32
CA GLU A 514 -0.68 4.29 -20.33
C GLU A 514 0.72 4.88 -20.23
N ASP A 515 0.84 6.20 -20.02
CA ASP A 515 2.14 6.85 -19.87
C ASP A 515 2.85 6.41 -18.58
N VAL A 516 2.12 6.23 -17.47
CA VAL A 516 2.63 5.66 -16.22
C VAL A 516 3.08 4.21 -16.43
N MET A 517 2.28 3.39 -17.12
CA MET A 517 2.64 2.00 -17.45
C MET A 517 3.87 1.91 -18.35
N LYS A 518 3.94 2.68 -19.44
CA LYS A 518 5.12 2.69 -20.33
C LYS A 518 6.38 3.10 -19.59
N LYS A 519 6.26 4.07 -18.68
CA LYS A 519 7.38 4.53 -17.87
C LYS A 519 7.84 3.47 -16.88
N LEU A 520 6.89 2.76 -16.28
CA LEU A 520 7.15 1.61 -15.43
C LEU A 520 7.85 0.48 -16.20
N ASP A 521 7.30 0.07 -17.35
CA ASP A 521 7.88 -0.99 -18.18
C ASP A 521 9.30 -0.63 -18.63
N LYS A 522 9.53 0.63 -18.98
CA LYS A 522 10.86 1.13 -19.34
C LYS A 522 11.83 1.00 -18.15
N LEU A 523 11.41 1.42 -16.97
CA LEU A 523 12.25 1.32 -15.77
C LEU A 523 12.55 -0.15 -15.43
N GLU A 524 11.56 -1.03 -15.42
CA GLU A 524 11.78 -2.46 -15.17
C GLU A 524 12.79 -3.08 -16.15
N ASN A 525 12.69 -2.76 -17.44
CA ASN A 525 13.64 -3.25 -18.43
C ASN A 525 15.05 -2.66 -18.24
N GLU A 526 15.17 -1.38 -17.89
CA GLU A 526 16.46 -0.72 -17.62
C GLU A 526 17.19 -1.28 -16.39
N PHE A 527 16.45 -1.86 -15.45
CA PHE A 527 16.96 -2.39 -14.19
C PHE A 527 16.98 -3.93 -14.14
N LEU A 528 16.78 -4.62 -15.27
CA LEU A 528 17.05 -6.05 -15.34
C LEU A 528 18.55 -6.31 -15.14
N PRO A 529 18.93 -7.28 -14.28
CA PRO A 529 20.32 -7.74 -14.14
C PRO A 529 20.92 -8.16 -15.48
N GLN A 530 22.05 -7.55 -15.84
CA GLN A 530 22.71 -7.74 -17.13
C GLN A 530 24.22 -7.83 -16.96
N VAL A 531 24.81 -8.90 -17.49
CA VAL A 531 26.26 -9.07 -17.57
C VAL A 531 26.69 -9.35 -19.00
N MET A 532 27.94 -9.02 -19.27
CA MET A 532 28.66 -9.43 -20.47
C MET A 532 29.74 -10.41 -20.04
N VAL A 533 29.78 -11.57 -20.68
CA VAL A 533 30.85 -12.54 -20.54
C VAL A 533 31.82 -12.33 -21.70
N ASP A 534 33.12 -12.24 -21.42
CA ASP A 534 34.14 -11.96 -22.43
C ASP A 534 34.25 -13.07 -23.49
N ASN A 535 34.10 -14.34 -23.08
CA ASN A 535 34.13 -15.50 -23.97
C ASN A 535 33.02 -16.49 -23.63
N THR A 536 32.18 -16.85 -24.60
CA THR A 536 31.19 -17.93 -24.41
C THR A 536 31.72 -19.31 -24.80
N GLU A 537 32.96 -19.38 -25.27
CA GLU A 537 33.65 -20.62 -25.62
C GLU A 537 35.06 -20.62 -25.01
N VAL A 538 35.32 -21.56 -24.12
CA VAL A 538 36.61 -21.73 -23.45
C VAL A 538 37.22 -23.04 -23.93
N ILE A 539 38.28 -22.92 -24.72
CA ILE A 539 38.97 -24.07 -25.33
C ILE A 539 40.28 -24.30 -24.58
N PHE A 540 40.42 -25.42 -23.89
CA PHE A 540 41.67 -25.86 -23.27
C PHE A 540 42.57 -26.58 -24.28
N ASP A 541 43.87 -26.55 -24.03
CA ASP A 541 44.84 -27.31 -24.82
C ASP A 541 44.75 -28.80 -24.47
N THR A 542 45.62 -29.62 -25.07
CA THR A 542 45.68 -31.04 -24.74
C THR A 542 46.12 -31.22 -23.28
N LEU A 543 45.22 -31.77 -22.47
CA LEU A 543 45.44 -32.12 -21.08
C LEU A 543 46.09 -33.49 -20.92
N ARG A 544 46.89 -33.62 -19.86
CA ARG A 544 47.54 -34.86 -19.43
C ARG A 544 47.06 -35.24 -18.04
N PHE A 545 47.16 -36.52 -17.73
CA PHE A 545 46.72 -37.08 -16.46
C PHE A 545 47.46 -36.46 -15.26
N LEU A 546 46.75 -35.94 -14.26
CA LEU A 546 47.30 -35.21 -13.10
C LEU A 546 48.04 -33.90 -13.43
N GLU A 547 47.82 -33.31 -14.61
CA GLU A 547 48.25 -31.95 -14.92
C GLU A 547 47.02 -31.04 -15.04
N ALA A 548 46.92 -30.06 -14.14
CA ALA A 548 45.86 -29.07 -14.21
C ALA A 548 46.17 -28.00 -15.27
N GLN A 549 45.15 -27.58 -16.00
CA GLN A 549 45.21 -26.36 -16.81
C GLN A 549 44.17 -25.37 -16.31
N THR A 550 44.51 -24.09 -16.34
CA THR A 550 43.64 -23.01 -15.87
C THR A 550 43.44 -21.99 -16.96
N LYS A 551 42.19 -21.55 -17.15
CA LYS A 551 41.82 -20.40 -17.97
C LYS A 551 40.93 -19.45 -17.17
N GLU A 552 40.95 -18.18 -17.54
CA GLU A 552 40.13 -17.14 -16.94
C GLU A 552 38.98 -16.77 -17.87
N LEU A 553 37.84 -16.43 -17.25
CA LEU A 553 36.61 -15.98 -17.89
C LEU A 553 36.16 -14.73 -17.14
N ILE A 554 35.91 -13.63 -17.83
CA ILE A 554 35.55 -12.36 -17.19
C ILE A 554 34.05 -12.12 -17.34
N ILE A 555 33.38 -11.94 -16.22
CA ILE A 555 31.97 -11.51 -16.15
C ILE A 555 31.94 -10.04 -15.77
N ALA A 556 31.46 -9.18 -16.66
CA ALA A 556 31.34 -7.74 -16.43
C ALA A 556 29.88 -7.34 -16.25
N ASN A 557 29.54 -6.65 -15.16
CA ASN A 557 28.20 -6.10 -14.99
C ASN A 557 28.04 -4.84 -15.85
N THR A 558 27.22 -4.96 -16.89
CA THR A 558 26.94 -3.87 -17.85
C THR A 558 25.58 -3.22 -17.59
N GLY A 559 24.80 -3.75 -16.65
CA GLY A 559 23.53 -3.19 -16.21
C GLY A 559 23.68 -2.05 -15.21
N GLN A 560 22.54 -1.51 -14.78
CA GLN A 560 22.47 -0.43 -13.79
C GLN A 560 22.32 -0.93 -12.34
N VAL A 561 22.30 -2.26 -12.15
CA VAL A 561 21.91 -2.91 -10.90
C VAL A 561 22.96 -3.94 -10.49
N PRO A 562 23.19 -4.16 -9.18
CA PRO A 562 24.04 -5.26 -8.73
C PRO A 562 23.53 -6.58 -9.28
N VAL A 563 24.44 -7.41 -9.77
CA VAL A 563 24.09 -8.73 -10.31
C VAL A 563 24.56 -9.79 -9.34
N GLN A 564 23.64 -10.67 -8.93
CA GLN A 564 23.99 -11.95 -8.33
C GLN A 564 24.02 -13.00 -9.44
N PHE A 565 25.12 -13.76 -9.52
CA PHE A 565 25.24 -14.86 -10.47
C PHE A 565 25.53 -16.19 -9.77
N GLU A 566 25.14 -17.27 -10.43
CA GLU A 566 25.44 -18.64 -10.00
C GLU A 566 25.56 -19.56 -11.23
N PHE A 567 26.55 -20.45 -11.23
CA PHE A 567 26.56 -21.57 -12.16
C PHE A 567 25.62 -22.66 -11.66
N ILE A 568 24.52 -22.87 -12.36
CA ILE A 568 23.45 -23.79 -11.94
C ILE A 568 23.55 -25.15 -12.63
N LYS A 569 22.92 -26.16 -12.00
CA LYS A 569 22.80 -27.50 -12.58
C LYS A 569 21.93 -27.50 -13.84
N LYS A 570 22.30 -28.34 -14.81
CA LYS A 570 21.46 -28.67 -15.98
C LYS A 570 20.34 -29.62 -15.54
N LEU A 571 19.23 -29.64 -16.29
CA LEU A 571 18.02 -30.43 -15.96
C LEU A 571 18.31 -31.91 -15.65
N ASP A 572 19.28 -32.51 -16.36
CA ASP A 572 19.62 -33.93 -16.24
C ASP A 572 20.94 -34.21 -15.48
N ASP A 573 21.69 -33.17 -15.09
CA ASP A 573 22.99 -33.33 -14.42
C ASP A 573 22.88 -33.10 -12.90
N PRO A 574 23.62 -33.86 -12.08
CA PRO A 574 23.60 -33.71 -10.64
C PRO A 574 24.35 -32.46 -10.14
N ASN A 575 25.29 -31.94 -10.94
CA ASN A 575 26.17 -30.82 -10.61
C ASN A 575 26.13 -29.76 -11.73
N TYR A 576 26.61 -28.54 -11.43
CA TYR A 576 26.68 -27.44 -12.40
C TYR A 576 27.77 -27.62 -13.47
N CYS A 577 28.81 -28.40 -13.18
CA CYS A 577 29.87 -28.78 -14.11
C CYS A 577 30.22 -30.28 -13.98
N LYS A 578 30.98 -30.81 -14.96
CA LYS A 578 31.56 -32.17 -14.88
C LYS A 578 32.67 -32.27 -13.83
N GLU A 579 32.96 -33.49 -13.37
CA GLU A 579 33.92 -33.78 -12.27
C GLU A 579 35.36 -33.32 -12.56
N TRP A 580 35.75 -33.26 -13.83
CA TRP A 580 37.08 -32.83 -14.27
C TRP A 580 37.22 -31.31 -14.37
N LEU A 581 36.16 -30.54 -14.15
CA LEU A 581 36.13 -29.08 -14.25
C LEU A 581 35.79 -28.48 -12.90
N ASN A 582 36.61 -27.54 -12.44
CA ASN A 582 36.39 -26.74 -11.26
C ASN A 582 36.22 -25.26 -11.64
N ILE A 583 35.30 -24.57 -10.99
CA ILE A 583 34.94 -23.17 -11.27
C ILE A 583 35.03 -22.37 -9.98
N GLU A 584 35.86 -21.32 -9.97
CA GLU A 584 36.04 -20.48 -8.79
C GLU A 584 36.11 -18.99 -9.15
N PRO A 585 35.21 -18.15 -8.60
CA PRO A 585 34.01 -18.51 -7.85
C PRO A 585 32.90 -19.08 -8.76
N TYR A 586 32.10 -20.02 -8.26
CA TYR A 586 30.91 -20.53 -8.98
C TYR A 586 29.64 -19.68 -8.74
N THR A 587 29.67 -18.77 -7.76
CA THR A 587 28.61 -17.80 -7.45
C THR A 587 29.22 -16.52 -6.91
N GLY A 588 28.59 -15.38 -7.13
CA GLY A 588 29.09 -14.11 -6.63
C GLY A 588 28.15 -12.93 -6.87
N PHE A 589 28.61 -11.76 -6.45
CA PHE A 589 27.94 -10.48 -6.66
C PHE A 589 28.87 -9.53 -7.41
N ILE A 590 28.33 -8.79 -8.38
CA ILE A 590 29.09 -7.82 -9.19
C ILE A 590 28.34 -6.49 -9.18
N MET A 591 28.97 -5.42 -8.69
CA MET A 591 28.36 -4.09 -8.69
C MET A 591 28.34 -3.50 -10.11
N PRO A 592 27.46 -2.52 -10.42
CA PRO A 592 27.42 -1.88 -11.73
C PRO A 592 28.79 -1.33 -12.15
N GLY A 593 29.25 -1.70 -13.36
CA GLY A 593 30.56 -1.29 -13.89
C GLY A 593 31.75 -2.11 -13.39
N GLU A 594 31.56 -3.00 -12.42
CA GLU A 594 32.59 -3.92 -11.95
C GLU A 594 32.66 -5.19 -12.81
N LYS A 595 33.74 -5.95 -12.61
CA LYS A 595 34.00 -7.23 -13.25
C LYS A 595 34.39 -8.27 -12.22
N CYS A 596 34.11 -9.53 -12.51
CA CYS A 596 34.52 -10.68 -11.73
C CYS A 596 35.26 -11.66 -12.64
N ASP A 597 36.47 -12.01 -12.23
CA ASP A 597 37.30 -12.99 -12.92
C ASP A 597 36.98 -14.38 -12.38
N ILE A 598 36.52 -15.26 -13.26
CA ILE A 598 36.17 -16.65 -12.97
C ILE A 598 37.30 -17.54 -13.45
N ARG A 599 37.86 -18.31 -12.52
CA ARG A 599 38.90 -19.29 -12.79
C ARG A 599 38.26 -20.64 -13.15
N LEU A 600 38.51 -21.09 -14.37
CA LEU A 600 38.15 -22.42 -14.86
C LEU A 600 39.39 -23.30 -14.81
N GLU A 601 39.39 -24.29 -13.94
CA GLU A 601 40.49 -25.26 -13.80
C GLU A 601 40.02 -26.63 -14.27
N VAL A 602 40.70 -27.17 -15.28
CA VAL A 602 40.47 -28.54 -15.76
C VAL A 602 41.57 -29.44 -15.21
N TYR A 603 41.18 -30.54 -14.57
CA TYR A 603 42.08 -31.51 -13.99
C TYR A 603 41.55 -32.93 -14.19
N VAL A 604 42.33 -33.76 -14.87
CA VAL A 604 41.98 -35.16 -15.11
C VAL A 604 42.65 -36.05 -14.06
N ASP A 605 41.86 -36.44 -13.06
CA ASP A 605 42.26 -37.35 -11.98
C ASP A 605 42.03 -38.83 -12.36
N LYS A 606 42.32 -39.76 -11.44
CA LYS A 606 42.15 -41.20 -11.66
C LYS A 606 40.71 -41.58 -12.04
N LYS A 607 39.71 -40.94 -11.43
CA LYS A 607 38.30 -41.27 -11.70
C LYS A 607 37.88 -40.80 -13.08
N SER A 608 38.24 -39.57 -13.43
CA SER A 608 37.92 -38.94 -14.71
C SER A 608 38.67 -39.61 -15.85
N ALA A 609 39.95 -39.95 -15.66
CA ALA A 609 40.78 -40.63 -16.66
C ALA A 609 40.17 -41.97 -17.10
N CYS A 610 39.62 -42.76 -16.17
CA CYS A 610 38.95 -44.03 -16.49
C CYS A 610 37.72 -43.85 -17.38
N LYS A 611 36.87 -42.86 -17.06
CA LYS A 611 35.70 -42.53 -17.87
C LYS A 611 36.09 -42.00 -19.26
N MET A 612 37.17 -41.22 -19.34
CA MET A 612 37.71 -40.70 -20.61
C MET A 612 38.34 -41.80 -21.48
N ASN A 613 39.08 -42.74 -20.87
CA ASN A 613 39.71 -43.87 -21.57
C ASN A 613 38.66 -44.85 -22.12
N SER A 614 37.61 -45.14 -21.34
CA SER A 614 36.48 -45.99 -21.74
C SER A 614 35.48 -45.32 -22.70
N GLY A 615 35.63 -44.02 -22.95
CA GLY A 615 34.75 -43.23 -23.83
C GLY A 615 33.39 -42.88 -23.22
N GLN A 616 33.22 -43.09 -21.91
CA GLN A 616 32.02 -42.70 -21.16
C GLN A 616 31.94 -41.19 -20.93
N ASP A 617 33.08 -40.50 -20.94
CA ASP A 617 33.18 -39.05 -20.78
C ASP A 617 34.13 -38.43 -21.82
N LYS A 618 34.01 -37.12 -22.02
CA LYS A 618 34.86 -36.31 -22.91
C LYS A 618 35.08 -34.94 -22.28
N LEU A 619 36.17 -34.26 -22.64
CA LEU A 619 36.44 -32.88 -22.23
C LEU A 619 35.54 -31.91 -23.02
N TYR A 620 34.25 -31.94 -22.71
CA TYR A 620 33.21 -31.09 -23.27
C TYR A 620 32.12 -30.88 -22.22
N ASP A 621 31.81 -29.63 -21.91
CA ASP A 621 30.67 -29.28 -21.06
C ASP A 621 30.02 -27.97 -21.50
N ILE A 622 28.74 -27.78 -21.17
CA ILE A 622 28.04 -26.50 -21.29
C ILE A 622 27.68 -26.05 -19.88
N LEU A 623 28.22 -24.91 -19.48
CA LEU A 623 27.95 -24.26 -18.21
C LEU A 623 26.75 -23.31 -18.37
N VAL A 624 25.88 -23.27 -17.37
CA VAL A 624 24.74 -22.35 -17.32
C VAL A 624 25.01 -21.31 -16.23
N LEU A 625 25.40 -20.12 -16.65
CA LEU A 625 25.54 -18.95 -15.78
C LEU A 625 24.16 -18.31 -15.62
N HIS A 626 23.54 -18.52 -14.47
CA HIS A 626 22.27 -17.93 -14.09
C HIS A 626 22.49 -16.58 -13.44
N LEU A 627 21.65 -15.60 -13.77
CA LEU A 627 21.58 -14.32 -13.08
C LEU A 627 20.26 -14.26 -12.33
N ASP A 628 20.29 -13.97 -11.04
CA ASP A 628 19.06 -13.80 -10.25
C ASP A 628 18.22 -12.66 -10.84
N GLY A 629 16.98 -12.94 -11.25
CA GLY A 629 16.10 -11.98 -11.95
C GLY A 629 16.55 -11.58 -13.36
N GLY A 630 17.59 -12.19 -13.92
CA GLY A 630 18.14 -11.90 -15.25
C GLY A 630 17.99 -13.05 -16.26
N LYS A 631 18.78 -13.01 -17.33
CA LYS A 631 18.82 -14.06 -18.37
C LYS A 631 19.95 -15.04 -18.11
N ASP A 632 19.72 -16.32 -18.44
CA ASP A 632 20.75 -17.35 -18.42
C ASP A 632 21.73 -17.18 -19.59
N ILE A 633 23.01 -17.43 -19.33
CA ILE A 633 24.10 -17.39 -20.31
C ILE A 633 24.75 -18.77 -20.38
N PHE A 634 24.94 -19.28 -21.60
CA PHE A 634 25.52 -20.59 -21.84
C PHE A 634 26.97 -20.46 -22.29
N ILE A 635 27.89 -21.12 -21.57
CA ILE A 635 29.33 -21.09 -21.84
C ILE A 635 29.79 -22.51 -22.16
N THR A 636 30.39 -22.70 -23.32
CA THR A 636 30.90 -24.02 -23.74
C THR A 636 32.35 -24.17 -23.33
N VAL A 637 32.69 -25.26 -22.65
CA VAL A 637 34.06 -25.63 -22.28
C VAL A 637 34.47 -26.86 -23.07
N THR A 638 35.59 -26.79 -23.77
CA THR A 638 36.11 -27.90 -24.60
C THR A 638 37.60 -28.11 -24.41
N GLY A 639 38.10 -29.31 -24.70
CA GLY A 639 39.53 -29.61 -24.70
C GLY A 639 39.84 -30.99 -25.28
N SER A 640 41.12 -31.33 -25.38
CA SER A 640 41.60 -32.65 -25.77
C SER A 640 42.30 -33.34 -24.60
N TYR A 641 42.17 -34.66 -24.48
CA TYR A 641 42.83 -35.44 -23.44
C TYR A 641 43.80 -36.44 -24.07
N GLU A 642 45.07 -36.34 -23.69
CA GLU A 642 46.08 -37.36 -23.95
C GLU A 642 45.90 -38.49 -22.95
N ARG A 643 45.47 -39.65 -23.43
CA ARG A 643 45.16 -40.80 -22.59
C ARG A 643 46.42 -41.27 -21.88
N SER A 644 46.26 -41.72 -20.65
CA SER A 644 47.32 -42.25 -19.81
C SER A 644 47.02 -43.68 -19.38
N CYS A 645 48.06 -44.50 -19.20
CA CYS A 645 47.97 -45.85 -18.67
C CYS A 645 47.37 -45.88 -17.25
N PHE A 646 47.49 -44.78 -16.49
CA PHE A 646 46.89 -44.63 -15.16
C PHE A 646 45.36 -44.47 -15.18
N GLY A 647 44.78 -44.16 -16.35
CA GLY A 647 43.35 -44.19 -16.57
C GLY A 647 42.83 -45.55 -17.03
N SER A 648 43.68 -46.54 -17.23
CA SER A 648 43.30 -47.83 -17.79
C SER A 648 43.13 -48.93 -16.76
N SER A 649 42.20 -49.85 -17.04
CA SER A 649 42.02 -51.06 -16.24
C SER A 649 43.19 -52.04 -16.43
N ILE A 650 43.45 -52.90 -15.45
CA ILE A 650 44.51 -53.93 -15.56
C ILE A 650 44.19 -54.85 -16.74
N GLU A 651 42.92 -55.17 -16.93
CA GLU A 651 42.38 -55.97 -18.03
C GLU A 651 42.71 -55.36 -19.40
N ALA A 652 42.62 -54.03 -19.55
CA ALA A 652 43.02 -53.36 -20.77
C ALA A 652 44.56 -53.32 -20.92
N LEU A 653 45.29 -53.00 -19.84
CA LEU A 653 46.74 -52.85 -19.87
C LEU A 653 47.48 -54.14 -20.27
N VAL A 654 47.01 -55.33 -19.86
CA VAL A 654 47.64 -56.60 -20.26
C VAL A 654 47.57 -56.86 -21.77
N HIS A 655 46.70 -56.17 -22.51
CA HIS A 655 46.58 -56.27 -23.96
C HIS A 655 47.29 -55.12 -24.71
N MET A 656 47.90 -54.17 -24.00
CA MET A 656 48.64 -53.05 -24.59
C MET A 656 50.12 -53.42 -24.74
N ASN A 657 50.56 -53.71 -25.98
CA ASN A 657 51.95 -54.09 -26.27
C ASN A 657 52.91 -52.91 -26.55
N VAL A 658 52.36 -51.73 -26.82
CA VAL A 658 53.09 -50.46 -27.01
C VAL A 658 52.65 -49.44 -25.96
N PRO A 659 53.42 -48.35 -25.75
CA PRO A 659 53.03 -47.28 -24.85
C PRO A 659 51.64 -46.72 -25.20
N VAL A 660 50.87 -46.27 -24.20
CA VAL A 660 49.49 -45.82 -24.41
C VAL A 660 49.38 -44.69 -25.45
N SER A 661 50.37 -43.81 -25.51
CA SER A 661 50.42 -42.70 -26.49
C SER A 661 50.47 -43.15 -27.95
N GLU A 662 50.92 -44.37 -28.24
CA GLU A 662 50.96 -44.94 -29.60
C GLU A 662 49.65 -45.64 -30.00
N ILE A 663 48.73 -45.85 -29.06
CA ILE A 663 47.48 -46.57 -29.29
C ILE A 663 46.37 -45.58 -29.66
N PRO A 664 45.68 -45.75 -30.81
CA PRO A 664 44.55 -44.89 -31.16
C PRO A 664 43.45 -44.92 -30.09
N ALA A 665 42.87 -43.75 -29.80
CA ALA A 665 41.81 -43.59 -28.80
C ALA A 665 40.67 -44.61 -28.92
N GLY A 666 40.22 -44.88 -30.15
CA GLY A 666 39.17 -45.87 -30.41
C GLY A 666 39.55 -47.29 -29.97
N LYS A 667 40.83 -47.68 -30.13
CA LYS A 667 41.31 -48.99 -29.69
C LYS A 667 41.43 -49.09 -28.18
N ILE A 668 41.80 -48.00 -27.49
CA ILE A 668 41.79 -47.95 -26.02
C ILE A 668 40.35 -48.12 -25.51
N ILE A 669 39.38 -47.41 -26.09
CA ILE A 669 37.96 -47.54 -25.76
C ILE A 669 37.45 -48.97 -25.95
N GLU A 670 37.85 -49.63 -27.04
CA GLU A 670 37.55 -51.05 -27.29
C GLU A 670 38.09 -51.96 -26.18
N LEU A 671 39.36 -51.80 -25.82
CA LEU A 671 40.02 -52.61 -24.79
C LEU A 671 39.39 -52.42 -23.41
N GLU A 672 39.09 -51.18 -22.99
CA GLU A 672 38.44 -50.91 -21.70
C GLU A 672 37.02 -51.48 -21.60
N ASN A 673 36.32 -51.59 -22.72
CA ASN A 673 34.97 -52.13 -22.77
C ASN A 673 34.93 -53.64 -23.09
N CYS A 674 36.09 -54.31 -23.15
CA CYS A 674 36.24 -55.71 -23.54
C CYS A 674 35.59 -56.03 -24.90
N ARG A 675 35.73 -55.13 -25.89
CA ARG A 675 35.18 -55.27 -27.24
C ARG A 675 36.31 -55.47 -28.26
N GLY A 676 36.11 -56.42 -29.19
CA GLY A 676 37.08 -56.72 -30.26
C GLY A 676 38.10 -57.80 -29.91
N ASP A 677 38.92 -58.18 -30.89
CA ASP A 677 40.04 -59.11 -30.70
C ASP A 677 41.26 -58.35 -30.12
N ALA A 678 41.65 -58.73 -28.90
CA ALA A 678 42.70 -58.06 -28.13
C ALA A 678 44.04 -58.83 -28.16
N GLY A 679 44.10 -59.96 -28.86
CA GLY A 679 45.27 -60.85 -28.84
C GLY A 679 45.51 -61.51 -27.47
N PRO A 680 46.59 -62.30 -27.30
CA PRO A 680 46.91 -62.93 -26.03
C PRO A 680 47.38 -61.89 -24.99
N PRO A 681 46.85 -61.90 -23.75
CA PRO A 681 47.26 -60.96 -22.71
C PRO A 681 48.66 -61.29 -22.15
N TYR A 682 49.38 -60.26 -21.71
CA TYR A 682 50.52 -60.44 -20.82
C TYR A 682 50.10 -60.97 -19.45
N MET A 683 50.99 -61.72 -18.79
CA MET A 683 50.76 -62.22 -17.43
C MET A 683 50.73 -61.10 -16.38
N VAL A 684 51.45 -60.01 -16.64
CA VAL A 684 51.50 -58.80 -15.81
C VAL A 684 51.54 -57.59 -16.76
N PRO A 685 50.79 -56.51 -16.51
CA PRO A 685 50.92 -55.26 -17.27
C PRO A 685 52.37 -54.81 -17.35
N LYS A 686 52.82 -54.38 -18.53
CA LYS A 686 54.21 -53.95 -18.74
C LYS A 686 54.57 -52.79 -17.81
N GLU A 687 53.64 -51.87 -17.58
CA GLU A 687 53.80 -50.70 -16.71
C GLU A 687 54.12 -51.12 -15.26
N VAL A 688 53.40 -52.12 -14.74
CA VAL A 688 53.65 -52.65 -13.40
C VAL A 688 54.99 -53.37 -13.36
N TRP A 689 55.32 -54.16 -14.38
CA TRP A 689 56.60 -54.84 -14.49
C TRP A 689 57.77 -53.86 -14.47
N TYR A 690 57.70 -52.79 -15.25
CA TYR A 690 58.73 -51.75 -15.30
C TYR A 690 58.93 -51.06 -13.95
N LEU A 691 57.84 -50.70 -13.25
CA LEU A 691 57.94 -50.09 -11.92
C LEU A 691 58.56 -51.06 -10.90
N VAL A 692 58.16 -52.33 -10.90
CA VAL A 692 58.68 -53.36 -9.98
C VAL A 692 60.15 -53.68 -10.27
N ASP A 693 60.53 -53.82 -11.54
CA ASP A 693 61.93 -54.06 -11.95
C ASP A 693 62.83 -52.88 -11.55
N HIS A 694 62.36 -51.64 -11.75
CA HIS A 694 63.09 -50.45 -11.31
C HIS A 694 63.28 -50.40 -9.78
N LEU A 695 62.21 -50.69 -9.03
CA LEU A 695 62.25 -50.78 -7.56
C LEU A 695 63.23 -51.85 -7.09
N TYR A 696 63.21 -53.03 -7.71
CA TYR A 696 64.09 -54.14 -7.40
C TYR A 696 65.57 -53.78 -7.63
N ARG A 697 65.87 -53.09 -8.74
CA ARG A 697 67.26 -52.74 -9.10
C ARG A 697 67.83 -51.57 -8.32
N HIS A 698 67.00 -50.60 -7.96
CA HIS A 698 67.49 -49.29 -7.51
C HIS A 698 66.99 -48.86 -6.12
N ALA A 699 65.89 -49.41 -5.62
CA ALA A 699 65.20 -48.86 -4.44
C ALA A 699 65.21 -49.77 -3.19
N LEU A 700 65.61 -51.05 -3.31
CA LEU A 700 65.56 -52.03 -2.19
C LEU A 700 66.29 -51.62 -0.91
N LYS A 701 67.28 -50.71 -1.00
CA LYS A 701 68.09 -50.25 0.14
C LYS A 701 67.62 -48.91 0.71
N ILE A 702 66.57 -48.32 0.16
CA ILE A 702 66.07 -47.00 0.56
C ILE A 702 65.15 -47.18 1.77
N GLN A 703 65.53 -46.59 2.89
CA GLN A 703 64.71 -46.60 4.10
C GLN A 703 63.42 -45.80 3.87
N HIS A 704 62.30 -46.28 4.44
CA HIS A 704 61.00 -45.61 4.40
C HIS A 704 60.44 -45.38 2.97
N LEU A 705 60.80 -46.25 2.02
CA LEU A 705 60.45 -46.19 0.60
C LEU A 705 58.94 -46.10 0.33
N PHE A 706 58.14 -46.82 1.12
CA PHE A 706 56.67 -46.83 1.03
C PHE A 706 55.98 -46.05 2.15
N GLU A 707 56.76 -45.42 3.04
CA GLU A 707 56.23 -44.69 4.19
C GLU A 707 56.14 -43.18 3.94
N ASN A 708 56.91 -42.66 2.98
CA ASN A 708 56.90 -41.26 2.59
C ASN A 708 56.42 -41.10 1.14
N PRO A 709 55.52 -40.15 0.86
CA PRO A 709 55.08 -39.88 -0.51
C PRO A 709 56.24 -39.40 -1.39
N GLY A 710 56.17 -39.74 -2.69
CA GLY A 710 57.10 -39.24 -3.70
C GLY A 710 56.91 -37.74 -3.98
N LEU A 711 57.91 -37.10 -4.61
CA LEU A 711 57.72 -35.74 -5.09
C LEU A 711 56.76 -35.74 -6.28
N HIS A 712 55.80 -34.80 -6.31
CA HIS A 712 54.80 -34.72 -7.37
C HIS A 712 55.41 -34.63 -8.80
N ASN A 713 56.52 -33.90 -8.94
CA ASN A 713 57.25 -33.83 -10.21
C ASN A 713 57.86 -35.18 -10.64
N GLU A 714 58.31 -35.99 -9.69
CA GLU A 714 58.81 -37.35 -10.02
C GLU A 714 57.66 -38.23 -10.50
N LEU A 715 56.48 -38.13 -9.87
CA LEU A 715 55.28 -38.85 -10.31
C LEU A 715 54.88 -38.49 -11.75
N ILE A 716 54.93 -37.19 -12.10
CA ILE A 716 54.69 -36.73 -13.49
C ILE A 716 55.72 -37.33 -14.46
N GLN A 717 57.00 -37.38 -14.07
CA GLN A 717 58.05 -37.97 -14.90
C GLN A 717 57.87 -39.47 -15.10
N ILE A 718 57.55 -40.21 -14.04
CA ILE A 718 57.22 -41.64 -14.10
C ILE A 718 56.03 -41.86 -15.04
N ARG A 719 54.98 -41.07 -14.86
CA ARG A 719 53.77 -41.14 -15.67
C ARG A 719 54.06 -40.91 -17.15
N ASN A 720 54.74 -39.80 -17.48
CA ASN A 720 55.18 -39.53 -18.85
C ASN A 720 56.00 -40.67 -19.44
N TRP A 721 56.96 -41.19 -18.67
CA TRP A 721 57.82 -42.27 -19.13
C TRP A 721 57.05 -43.54 -19.45
N LEU A 722 56.07 -43.91 -18.62
CA LEU A 722 55.18 -45.05 -18.86
C LEU A 722 54.26 -44.83 -20.07
N ASP A 723 53.74 -43.61 -20.23
CA ASP A 723 52.80 -43.27 -21.31
C ASP A 723 53.48 -43.20 -22.68
N THR A 724 54.77 -42.82 -22.76
CA THR A 724 55.45 -42.54 -24.04
C THR A 724 56.64 -43.44 -24.37
N SER A 725 57.49 -43.83 -23.42
CA SER A 725 58.79 -44.45 -23.76
C SER A 725 59.39 -45.31 -22.64
N PRO A 726 58.73 -46.40 -22.24
CA PRO A 726 59.20 -47.29 -21.17
C PRO A 726 60.43 -48.13 -21.55
N ASN A 727 60.95 -47.99 -22.78
CA ASN A 727 62.15 -48.69 -23.25
C ASN A 727 63.45 -47.91 -22.96
N GLU A 728 63.37 -46.64 -22.55
CA GLU A 728 64.53 -45.88 -22.07
C GLU A 728 64.71 -46.06 -20.55
N PRO A 729 65.93 -46.02 -19.98
CA PRO A 729 66.10 -46.15 -18.54
C PRO A 729 65.40 -45.03 -17.77
N LEU A 730 64.55 -45.39 -16.78
CA LEU A 730 63.87 -44.43 -15.91
C LEU A 730 64.88 -43.68 -15.02
N ARG A 731 64.99 -42.36 -15.19
CA ARG A 731 65.96 -41.51 -14.46
C ARG A 731 65.27 -40.72 -13.34
N ILE A 732 65.14 -41.30 -12.15
CA ILE A 732 64.54 -40.65 -10.97
C ILE A 732 65.58 -40.57 -9.85
N LEU A 733 65.56 -39.49 -9.06
CA LEU A 733 66.58 -39.17 -8.08
C LEU A 733 66.26 -39.69 -6.66
N HIS A 734 65.00 -39.68 -6.24
CA HIS A 734 64.63 -40.06 -4.86
C HIS A 734 63.96 -41.44 -4.73
N HIS A 735 63.60 -42.08 -5.86
CA HIS A 735 63.06 -43.45 -5.98
C HIS A 735 61.81 -43.76 -5.13
N LYS A 736 61.15 -42.78 -4.52
CA LYS A 736 59.92 -42.96 -3.74
C LYS A 736 58.71 -42.96 -4.69
N LEU A 737 57.84 -43.97 -4.57
CA LEU A 737 56.83 -44.32 -5.57
C LEU A 737 55.39 -44.40 -5.02
N VAL A 738 55.12 -43.81 -3.85
CA VAL A 738 53.78 -43.76 -3.25
C VAL A 738 53.02 -42.53 -3.70
#